data_AF-A0A2K2G4Q9-F1
#
_entry.id   AF-A0A2K2G4Q9-F1
#
_cell.length_a   1.000
_cell.length_b   1.000
_cell.length_c   1.000
_cell.angle_alpha   90.00
_cell.angle_beta   90.00
_cell.angle_gamma   90.00
#
_symmetry.space_group_name_H-M   'P 1'
#
loop_
_entity.id
_entity.type
_entity.pdbx_description
1 polymer ?
#
loop_
_entity_poly.entity_id
_entity_poly.type
_entity_poly.pdbx_seq_one_letter_code
_entity_poly.pdbx_strand_id
1 'polypeptide(L)'
;MKTRALSLAMVLGLSVPLYAQTPEDRARAAAAAARAKSADSDALLDNYVTPGMAGRSITTIDSSKAFTPDLACQKTATYLELLAQPNATGDIGTLSISRDSDLDGSFDEALMVPVVTSGICANGIISCTPGTWDACRFFRWDTATSGSLKLSEVELTELAGCYCVNNSCGNNLVWGNIASVLTDLGGGVVGALTTADARIAISQASIDGPVIRYTGAQTTSCTAQSAVGATAYKSNPGAISSDASAAAQASSVFQALAASSTGTGTSEVSRSCTITRQITQDEITIEKIIDRVAGGYATSVTGSDAVTFLMGSPSDNSLSGGSCSIFDFHMTLRVKDSDRLRQVLLTRFGADDWAQIRVDGELLGSGPQTWTGTGLPPGKCEKKGAFYLNPALDLTSRMTQGDHDIWLRVAVAEGGEAYAAIDASVDTGCKTSEQLVDTCSGYGANEACRLQDEVVDGVTTFRSGVNTGLSPLPQTRVFGTGACTAQVARDFFLRERTYRCTIDLGAAAEPDLSRGAYIIDHSAETLLADRIANADGSYSLTTRSFSMPDRGSVSACEPICKTRKAEGNTAVAPDGVTGSKQTDPTGWDYYYRTCQDSNVCPAGDGEELVQGCGCLDDFPEAAVMMQTVRLGGADMVCTSTVR
;
A
#
# COMPACT_ATOMS: atom_id res chain seq x y z
N MET A 1 19.79 62.67 65.70
CA MET A 1 20.08 61.30 66.18
C MET A 1 18.83 60.67 66.76
N LYS A 2 18.20 59.74 66.03
CA LYS A 2 17.31 58.70 66.56
C LYS A 2 17.02 57.72 65.42
N THR A 3 17.66 56.56 65.52
CA THR A 3 17.50 55.35 64.74
C THR A 3 16.03 54.90 64.72
N ARG A 4 15.47 54.64 63.53
CA ARG A 4 14.21 53.90 63.37
C ARG A 4 14.49 52.61 62.61
N ALA A 5 14.14 51.52 63.27
CA ALA A 5 14.35 50.15 62.85
C ALA A 5 13.48 49.77 61.64
N LEU A 6 14.08 49.01 60.73
CA LEU A 6 13.41 48.23 59.69
C LEU A 6 12.57 47.12 60.33
N SER A 7 11.31 47.01 59.92
CA SER A 7 10.54 45.77 60.01
C SER A 7 9.98 45.47 58.62
N LEU A 8 10.61 44.52 57.94
CA LEU A 8 10.22 44.01 56.63
C LEU A 8 9.12 42.96 56.83
N ALA A 9 7.88 43.27 56.47
CA ALA A 9 6.77 42.32 56.48
C ALA A 9 6.72 41.58 55.12
N MET A 10 7.15 40.32 55.13
CA MET A 10 7.07 39.41 53.98
C MET A 10 5.63 38.89 53.87
N VAL A 11 4.86 39.38 52.90
CA VAL A 11 3.54 38.85 52.54
C VAL A 11 3.76 37.60 51.69
N LEU A 12 3.58 36.42 52.28
CA LEU A 12 3.41 35.18 51.52
C LEU A 12 2.04 35.23 50.84
N GLY A 13 2.02 35.51 49.54
CA GLY A 13 0.87 35.27 48.68
C GLY A 13 0.67 33.76 48.53
N LEU A 14 -0.39 33.23 49.16
CA LEU A 14 -0.92 31.90 48.86
C LEU A 14 -1.38 31.88 47.40
N SER A 15 -0.68 31.10 46.57
CA SER A 15 -1.12 30.74 45.23
C SER A 15 -2.43 29.95 45.32
N VAL A 16 -3.54 30.61 44.98
CA VAL A 16 -4.83 29.94 44.76
C VAL A 16 -4.65 28.92 43.63
N PRO A 17 -5.04 27.65 43.81
CA PRO A 17 -5.01 26.70 42.70
C PRO A 17 -6.02 27.17 41.64
N LEU A 18 -5.53 27.47 40.43
CA LEU A 18 -6.40 27.53 39.26
C LEU A 18 -7.07 26.16 39.13
N TYR A 19 -8.36 26.06 39.47
CA TYR A 19 -9.15 24.92 39.09
C TYR A 19 -9.16 24.86 37.56
N ALA A 20 -8.58 23.79 37.00
CA ALA A 20 -8.69 23.51 35.58
C ALA A 20 -10.19 23.41 35.23
N GLN A 21 -10.62 24.15 34.20
CA GLN A 21 -11.99 24.09 33.69
C GLN A 21 -12.39 22.64 33.44
N THR A 22 -13.61 22.27 33.83
CA THR A 22 -14.14 20.93 33.58
C THR A 22 -14.16 20.65 32.07
N PRO A 23 -14.03 19.38 31.64
CA PRO A 23 -14.23 19.02 30.24
C PRO A 23 -15.54 19.57 29.65
N GLU A 24 -16.60 19.62 30.46
CA GLU A 24 -17.92 20.17 30.11
C GLU A 24 -17.87 21.67 29.88
N ASP A 25 -17.23 22.44 30.76
CA ASP A 25 -17.06 23.88 30.61
C ASP A 25 -16.20 24.22 29.39
N ARG A 26 -15.15 23.43 29.14
CA ARG A 26 -14.31 23.57 27.93
C ARG A 26 -15.08 23.24 26.66
N ALA A 27 -15.90 22.20 26.67
CA ALA A 27 -16.76 21.85 25.53
C ALA A 27 -17.81 22.92 25.27
N ARG A 28 -18.46 23.45 26.32
CA ARG A 28 -19.43 24.55 26.20
C ARG A 28 -18.77 25.83 25.70
N ALA A 29 -17.58 26.16 26.18
CA ALA A 29 -16.82 27.31 25.69
C ALA A 29 -16.40 27.15 24.23
N ALA A 30 -15.97 25.95 23.82
CA ALA A 30 -15.63 25.66 22.42
C ALA A 30 -16.86 25.74 21.49
N ALA A 31 -18.00 25.19 21.93
CA ALA A 31 -19.26 25.28 21.19
C ALA A 31 -19.76 26.72 21.07
N ALA A 32 -19.68 27.51 22.15
CA ALA A 32 -20.03 28.93 22.13
C ALA A 32 -19.11 29.74 21.20
N ALA A 33 -17.81 29.47 21.22
CA ALA A 33 -16.84 30.11 20.32
C ALA A 33 -17.09 29.75 18.85
N ALA A 34 -17.44 28.50 18.56
CA ALA A 34 -17.83 28.07 17.22
C ALA A 34 -19.11 28.78 16.74
N ARG A 35 -20.15 28.76 17.58
CA ARG A 35 -21.43 29.43 17.30
C ARG A 35 -21.25 30.93 17.04
N ALA A 36 -20.45 31.62 17.85
CA ALA A 36 -20.19 33.04 17.67
C ALA A 36 -19.59 33.40 16.29
N LYS A 37 -18.96 32.43 15.60
CA LYS A 37 -18.38 32.65 14.27
C LYS A 37 -19.17 32.05 13.11
N SER A 38 -20.11 31.14 13.36
CA SER A 38 -20.75 30.38 12.27
C SER A 38 -22.15 29.85 12.61
N ALA A 39 -22.82 30.34 13.65
CA ALA A 39 -24.15 29.85 14.03
C ALA A 39 -25.23 30.19 13.00
N ASP A 40 -25.05 31.27 12.26
CA ASP A 40 -25.98 31.75 11.25
C ASP A 40 -25.22 32.32 10.05
N SER A 41 -25.98 32.66 9.00
CA SER A 41 -25.44 33.19 7.75
C SER A 41 -24.63 34.47 7.97
N ASP A 42 -25.09 35.37 8.84
CA ASP A 42 -24.42 36.65 9.09
C ASP A 42 -23.10 36.45 9.83
N ALA A 43 -23.09 35.64 10.89
CA ALA A 43 -21.89 35.28 11.62
C ALA A 43 -20.85 34.61 10.71
N LEU A 44 -21.28 33.69 9.83
CA LEU A 44 -20.42 33.03 8.85
C LEU A 44 -19.86 34.03 7.82
N LEU A 45 -20.72 34.91 7.29
CA LEU A 45 -20.37 35.94 6.32
C LEU A 45 -19.34 36.91 6.91
N ASP A 46 -19.55 37.37 8.14
CA ASP A 46 -18.70 38.38 8.78
C ASP A 46 -17.36 37.82 9.26
N ASN A 47 -17.30 36.56 9.71
CA ASN A 47 -16.08 35.99 10.29
C ASN A 47 -15.21 35.23 9.29
N TYR A 48 -15.80 34.67 8.22
CA TYR A 48 -15.08 33.80 7.29
C TYR A 48 -15.21 34.25 5.83
N VAL A 49 -16.43 34.37 5.31
CA VAL A 49 -16.65 34.53 3.86
C VAL A 49 -16.23 35.92 3.39
N THR A 50 -16.75 36.99 3.98
CA THR A 50 -16.43 38.37 3.59
C THR A 50 -14.96 38.69 3.83
N PRO A 51 -14.35 38.38 4.98
CA PRO A 51 -12.92 38.58 5.16
C PRO A 51 -12.08 37.76 4.18
N GLY A 52 -12.45 36.49 3.95
CA GLY A 52 -11.71 35.61 3.06
C GLY A 52 -11.75 36.04 1.59
N MET A 53 -12.92 36.49 1.13
CA MET A 53 -13.13 37.02 -0.22
C MET A 53 -12.64 38.45 -0.41
N ALA A 54 -12.28 39.16 0.67
CA ALA A 54 -11.72 40.50 0.63
C ALA A 54 -10.21 40.52 0.91
N GLY A 55 -9.55 39.35 1.01
CA GLY A 55 -8.14 39.25 1.39
C GLY A 55 -7.84 39.83 2.78
N ARG A 56 -8.83 39.82 3.68
CA ARG A 56 -8.70 40.27 5.08
C ARG A 56 -8.44 39.07 5.99
N SER A 57 -7.87 39.34 7.16
CA SER A 57 -7.53 38.27 8.10
C SER A 57 -8.77 37.54 8.63
N ILE A 58 -8.74 36.21 8.55
CA ILE A 58 -9.64 35.28 9.24
C ILE A 58 -8.97 34.82 10.53
N THR A 59 -9.75 34.45 11.53
CA THR A 59 -9.25 33.91 12.81
C THR A 59 -9.78 32.51 13.08
N THR A 60 -8.99 31.67 13.76
CA THR A 60 -9.42 30.33 14.23
C THR A 60 -10.63 30.44 15.17
N ILE A 61 -11.39 29.36 15.40
CA ILE A 61 -12.61 29.38 16.24
C ILE A 61 -12.36 30.00 17.62
N ASP A 62 -11.24 29.67 18.25
CA ASP A 62 -10.79 30.20 19.54
C ASP A 62 -10.13 31.59 19.45
N SER A 63 -10.05 32.16 18.25
CA SER A 63 -9.36 33.41 17.90
C SER A 63 -7.87 33.46 18.25
N SER A 64 -7.26 32.32 18.58
CA SER A 64 -5.85 32.27 19.01
C SER A 64 -4.87 32.46 17.86
N LYS A 65 -5.30 32.19 16.63
CA LYS A 65 -4.51 32.40 15.42
C LYS A 65 -5.31 33.19 14.40
N ALA A 66 -4.58 34.04 13.67
CA ALA A 66 -5.09 34.80 12.55
C ALA A 66 -4.28 34.40 11.31
N PHE A 67 -4.95 34.25 10.18
CA PHE A 67 -4.31 34.08 8.89
C PHE A 67 -5.08 34.87 7.84
N THR A 68 -4.38 35.44 6.88
CA THR A 68 -5.02 36.07 5.73
C THR A 68 -5.02 35.04 4.60
N PRO A 69 -6.20 34.52 4.19
CA PRO A 69 -6.24 33.58 3.09
C PRO A 69 -5.80 34.30 1.80
N ASP A 70 -4.86 33.70 1.09
CA ASP A 70 -4.51 34.10 -0.27
C ASP A 70 -5.41 33.33 -1.24
N LEU A 71 -6.70 33.64 -1.21
CA LEU A 71 -7.72 33.11 -2.14
C LEU A 71 -7.54 33.77 -3.51
N ALA A 72 -6.36 33.62 -4.11
CA ALA A 72 -5.98 34.13 -5.44
C ALA A 72 -6.44 35.57 -5.73
N CYS A 73 -5.55 36.55 -5.54
CA CYS A 73 -5.52 37.78 -6.32
C CYS A 73 -6.90 38.37 -6.70
N GLN A 74 -7.54 39.00 -5.72
CA GLN A 74 -8.94 39.44 -5.79
C GLN A 74 -9.04 40.95 -5.90
N LYS A 75 -9.77 41.43 -6.92
CA LYS A 75 -10.31 42.79 -6.98
C LYS A 75 -11.74 42.72 -6.45
N THR A 76 -12.06 43.53 -5.44
CA THR A 76 -13.40 43.57 -4.83
C THR A 76 -13.96 44.98 -4.91
N ALA A 77 -15.23 45.08 -5.32
CA ALA A 77 -15.98 46.32 -5.40
C ALA A 77 -17.49 46.03 -5.38
N THR A 78 -18.32 47.08 -5.30
CA THR A 78 -19.76 46.94 -5.53
C THR A 78 -19.99 46.58 -6.99
N TYR A 79 -20.30 45.31 -7.24
CA TYR A 79 -20.49 44.76 -8.58
C TYR A 79 -21.81 45.20 -9.21
N LEU A 80 -22.87 45.22 -8.42
CA LEU A 80 -24.23 45.49 -8.88
C LEU A 80 -24.96 46.34 -7.86
N GLU A 81 -25.69 47.35 -8.31
CA GLU A 81 -26.69 48.08 -7.55
C GLU A 81 -28.02 48.00 -8.29
N LEU A 82 -29.08 47.58 -7.59
CA LEU A 82 -30.43 47.50 -8.13
C LEU A 82 -31.35 48.36 -7.29
N LEU A 83 -32.06 49.28 -7.93
CA LEU A 83 -33.09 50.13 -7.34
C LEU A 83 -34.46 49.70 -7.89
N ALA A 84 -35.41 49.42 -7.00
CA ALA A 84 -36.80 49.13 -7.34
C ALA A 84 -37.74 50.09 -6.62
N GLN A 85 -38.52 50.87 -7.36
CA GLN A 85 -39.52 51.78 -6.80
C GLN A 85 -40.92 51.48 -7.35
N PRO A 86 -41.89 51.16 -6.48
CA PRO A 86 -43.27 50.96 -6.91
C PRO A 86 -43.96 52.28 -7.23
N ASN A 87 -44.95 52.20 -8.11
CA ASN A 87 -45.83 53.31 -8.49
C ASN A 87 -47.19 53.20 -7.78
N ALA A 88 -48.13 54.08 -8.13
CA ALA A 88 -49.47 54.10 -7.54
C ALA A 88 -50.33 52.86 -7.89
N THR A 89 -50.01 52.13 -8.96
CA THR A 89 -50.71 50.92 -9.38
C THR A 89 -50.15 49.64 -8.73
N GLY A 90 -49.16 49.78 -7.85
CA GLY A 90 -48.49 48.67 -7.16
C GLY A 90 -47.40 47.99 -8.00
N ASP A 91 -47.31 48.29 -9.31
CA ASP A 91 -46.22 47.82 -10.16
C ASP A 91 -44.90 48.52 -9.79
N ILE A 92 -43.77 47.89 -10.10
CA ILE A 92 -42.47 48.58 -10.04
C ILE A 92 -42.38 49.49 -11.27
N GLY A 93 -42.53 50.79 -11.04
CA GLY A 93 -42.50 51.82 -12.09
C GLY A 93 -41.08 52.23 -12.48
N THR A 94 -40.13 52.13 -11.54
CA THR A 94 -38.71 52.40 -11.76
C THR A 94 -37.91 51.18 -11.32
N LEU A 95 -37.28 50.50 -12.28
CA LEU A 95 -36.31 49.45 -12.01
C LEU A 95 -35.02 49.80 -12.76
N SER A 96 -33.98 50.18 -12.01
CA SER A 96 -32.67 50.52 -12.57
C SER A 96 -31.59 49.65 -11.97
N ILE A 97 -30.70 49.17 -12.83
CA ILE A 97 -29.62 48.25 -12.48
C ILE A 97 -28.32 48.88 -12.96
N SER A 98 -27.44 49.22 -12.04
CA SER A 98 -26.08 49.71 -12.32
C SER A 98 -25.08 48.59 -12.03
N ARG A 99 -24.07 48.45 -12.88
CA ARG A 99 -23.04 47.42 -12.76
C ARG A 99 -21.66 48.03 -12.96
N ASP A 100 -20.72 47.54 -12.18
CA ASP A 100 -19.28 47.75 -12.33
C ASP A 100 -18.72 46.45 -12.94
N SER A 101 -18.54 46.45 -14.25
CA SER A 101 -18.23 45.24 -15.01
C SER A 101 -16.81 44.73 -14.77
N ASP A 102 -15.90 45.60 -14.34
CA ASP A 102 -14.48 45.30 -14.12
C ASP A 102 -14.03 45.38 -12.65
N LEU A 103 -14.93 45.76 -11.73
CA LEU A 103 -14.74 45.92 -10.29
C LEU A 103 -13.75 47.04 -9.90
N ASP A 104 -13.63 48.13 -10.66
CA ASP A 104 -12.74 49.28 -10.33
C ASP A 104 -13.29 50.22 -9.26
N GLY A 105 -14.52 50.01 -8.81
CA GLY A 105 -15.21 50.84 -7.83
C GLY A 105 -16.12 51.90 -8.47
N SER A 106 -16.25 51.94 -9.79
CA SER A 106 -17.13 52.84 -10.54
C SER A 106 -18.10 52.06 -11.41
N PHE A 107 -19.39 52.43 -11.38
CA PHE A 107 -20.35 51.83 -12.30
C PHE A 107 -20.10 52.29 -13.74
N ASP A 108 -19.97 51.33 -14.66
CA ASP A 108 -19.69 51.53 -16.09
C ASP A 108 -20.85 51.07 -16.99
N GLU A 109 -21.75 50.23 -16.47
CA GLU A 109 -22.97 49.80 -17.13
C GLU A 109 -24.21 50.22 -16.33
N ALA A 110 -25.28 50.62 -17.04
CA ALA A 110 -26.59 50.87 -16.43
C ALA A 110 -27.71 50.42 -17.36
N LEU A 111 -28.66 49.65 -16.82
CA LEU A 111 -29.88 49.23 -17.49
C LEU A 111 -31.08 49.82 -16.75
N MET A 112 -31.81 50.69 -17.43
CA MET A 112 -33.16 51.06 -17.00
C MET A 112 -34.15 50.13 -17.68
N VAL A 113 -34.89 49.36 -16.89
CA VAL A 113 -35.88 48.43 -17.43
C VAL A 113 -36.96 49.23 -18.15
N PRO A 114 -37.19 48.97 -19.46
CA PRO A 114 -38.03 49.85 -20.29
C PRO A 114 -39.53 49.56 -20.15
N VAL A 115 -39.91 48.69 -19.20
CA VAL A 115 -41.28 48.23 -18.96
C VAL A 115 -41.59 48.31 -17.48
N VAL A 116 -42.87 48.44 -17.14
CA VAL A 116 -43.31 48.32 -15.74
C VAL A 116 -43.23 46.86 -15.32
N THR A 117 -42.82 46.59 -14.07
CA THR A 117 -42.80 45.23 -13.54
C THR A 117 -44.05 44.97 -12.72
N SER A 118 -44.94 44.15 -13.29
CA SER A 118 -46.19 43.71 -12.66
C SER A 118 -46.01 42.42 -11.86
N GLY A 119 -45.05 41.58 -12.27
CA GLY A 119 -44.68 40.34 -11.58
C GLY A 119 -43.18 40.07 -11.62
N ILE A 120 -42.71 39.29 -10.64
CA ILE A 120 -41.31 38.94 -10.45
C ILE A 120 -41.17 37.43 -10.60
N CYS A 121 -40.08 37.00 -11.23
CA CYS A 121 -39.72 35.59 -11.35
C CYS A 121 -38.26 35.41 -10.90
N ALA A 122 -37.88 34.21 -10.50
CA ALA A 122 -36.52 33.89 -10.05
C ALA A 122 -35.44 34.20 -11.12
N ASN A 123 -35.81 34.19 -12.40
CA ASN A 123 -34.92 34.45 -13.53
C ASN A 123 -35.40 35.61 -14.44
N GLY A 124 -36.39 36.41 -14.02
CA GLY A 124 -36.99 37.40 -14.91
C GLY A 124 -38.09 38.26 -14.29
N ILE A 125 -38.86 38.92 -15.15
CA ILE A 125 -39.99 39.79 -14.79
C ILE A 125 -41.17 39.60 -15.74
N ILE A 126 -42.35 39.98 -15.28
CA ILE A 126 -43.60 40.03 -16.05
C ILE A 126 -44.08 41.47 -16.10
N SER A 127 -44.42 41.95 -17.28
CA SER A 127 -45.01 43.27 -17.50
C SER A 127 -46.42 43.14 -18.03
N CYS A 128 -47.42 43.67 -17.33
CA CYS A 128 -48.81 43.67 -17.75
C CYS A 128 -49.32 45.11 -17.91
N THR A 129 -50.58 45.26 -18.26
CA THR A 129 -51.26 46.56 -18.18
C THR A 129 -51.17 47.08 -16.72
N PRO A 130 -50.71 48.32 -16.47
CA PRO A 130 -50.48 48.81 -15.10
C PRO A 130 -51.68 48.63 -14.18
N GLY A 131 -51.45 48.01 -13.01
CA GLY A 131 -52.46 47.72 -12.00
C GLY A 131 -53.40 46.55 -12.29
N THR A 132 -53.24 45.87 -13.44
CA THR A 132 -54.03 44.68 -13.80
C THR A 132 -53.13 43.48 -14.09
N TRP A 133 -53.73 42.31 -14.36
CA TRP A 133 -53.03 41.11 -14.82
C TRP A 133 -53.39 40.77 -16.28
N ASP A 134 -53.61 41.80 -17.09
CA ASP A 134 -54.04 41.67 -18.49
C ASP A 134 -52.93 42.06 -19.47
N ALA A 135 -52.93 41.42 -20.65
CA ALA A 135 -52.00 41.67 -21.75
C ALA A 135 -50.53 41.59 -21.33
N CYS A 136 -50.20 40.55 -20.55
CA CYS A 136 -48.87 40.36 -20.00
C CYS A 136 -47.83 39.93 -21.05
N ARG A 137 -46.61 40.44 -20.89
CA ARG A 137 -45.39 40.07 -21.62
C ARG A 137 -44.36 39.58 -20.63
N PHE A 138 -43.60 38.56 -21.01
CA PHE A 138 -42.67 37.85 -20.13
C PHE A 138 -41.24 38.11 -20.55
N PHE A 139 -40.37 38.38 -19.57
CA PHE A 139 -38.99 38.75 -19.86
C PHE A 139 -38.02 38.02 -18.96
N ARG A 140 -36.94 37.46 -19.54
CA ARG A 140 -35.85 36.79 -18.83
C ARG A 140 -34.62 37.68 -18.78
N TRP A 141 -33.93 37.67 -17.64
CA TRP A 141 -32.59 38.25 -17.54
C TRP A 141 -31.60 37.45 -18.38
N ASP A 142 -30.83 38.13 -19.22
CA ASP A 142 -29.91 37.49 -20.17
C ASP A 142 -28.68 38.40 -20.38
N THR A 143 -27.68 37.91 -21.10
CA THR A 143 -26.47 38.68 -21.40
C THR A 143 -26.28 38.84 -22.91
N ALA A 144 -25.80 40.01 -23.33
CA ALA A 144 -25.35 40.22 -24.69
C ALA A 144 -24.02 39.48 -24.94
N THR A 145 -23.60 39.35 -26.20
CA THR A 145 -22.28 38.80 -26.54
C THR A 145 -21.13 39.62 -25.96
N SER A 146 -21.35 40.89 -25.61
CA SER A 146 -20.41 41.74 -24.88
C SER A 146 -20.28 41.38 -23.39
N GLY A 147 -21.18 40.55 -22.86
CA GLY A 147 -21.29 40.25 -21.43
C GLY A 147 -22.16 41.25 -20.65
N SER A 148 -22.72 42.26 -21.33
CA SER A 148 -23.61 43.27 -20.72
C SER A 148 -24.99 42.70 -20.41
N LEU A 149 -25.60 43.14 -19.32
CA LEU A 149 -26.96 42.73 -18.95
C LEU A 149 -27.98 43.21 -19.99
N LYS A 150 -28.92 42.33 -20.35
CA LYS A 150 -30.08 42.66 -21.19
C LYS A 150 -31.34 41.97 -20.67
N LEU A 151 -32.47 42.42 -21.19
CA LEU A 151 -33.78 41.85 -20.93
C LEU A 151 -34.34 41.26 -22.23
N SER A 152 -34.57 39.95 -22.26
CA SER A 152 -35.05 39.22 -23.45
C SER A 152 -36.51 38.83 -23.27
N GLU A 153 -37.37 39.09 -24.25
CA GLU A 153 -38.76 38.61 -24.25
C GLU A 153 -38.79 37.09 -24.51
N VAL A 154 -39.57 36.36 -23.69
CA VAL A 154 -39.67 34.90 -23.67
C VAL A 154 -41.12 34.46 -23.46
N GLU A 155 -41.38 33.16 -23.51
CA GLU A 155 -42.65 32.59 -23.04
C GLU A 155 -42.63 32.39 -21.51
N LEU A 156 -43.82 32.40 -20.88
CA LEU A 156 -43.93 32.20 -19.42
C LEU A 156 -43.30 30.88 -18.95
N THR A 157 -43.32 29.84 -19.79
CA THR A 157 -42.73 28.53 -19.49
C THR A 157 -41.20 28.54 -19.37
N GLU A 158 -40.55 29.60 -19.83
CA GLU A 158 -39.10 29.81 -19.67
C GLU A 158 -38.75 30.61 -18.40
N LEU A 159 -39.76 31.07 -17.66
CA LEU A 159 -39.60 31.72 -16.37
C LEU A 159 -39.88 30.74 -15.23
N ALA A 160 -39.23 30.97 -14.09
CA ALA A 160 -39.33 30.09 -12.92
C ALA A 160 -39.80 30.86 -11.69
N GLY A 161 -40.70 30.25 -10.91
CA GLY A 161 -41.13 30.78 -9.60
C GLY A 161 -41.75 32.17 -9.67
N CYS A 162 -42.63 32.40 -10.63
CA CYS A 162 -43.22 33.72 -10.85
C CYS A 162 -44.34 34.05 -9.87
N TYR A 163 -44.38 35.29 -9.40
CA TYR A 163 -45.44 35.84 -8.57
C TYR A 163 -45.84 37.27 -8.98
N CYS A 164 -47.09 37.62 -8.71
CA CYS A 164 -47.65 38.94 -8.96
C CYS A 164 -47.30 39.91 -7.81
N VAL A 165 -47.04 41.18 -8.13
CA VAL A 165 -46.72 42.22 -7.12
C VAL A 165 -47.58 43.49 -7.21
N ASN A 166 -48.43 43.63 -8.23
CA ASN A 166 -49.23 44.83 -8.42
C ASN A 166 -50.60 44.77 -7.72
N ASN A 167 -51.38 45.86 -7.82
CA ASN A 167 -52.66 45.98 -7.13
C ASN A 167 -53.72 44.94 -7.54
N SER A 168 -53.51 44.18 -8.64
CA SER A 168 -54.42 43.12 -9.04
C SER A 168 -54.38 41.90 -8.11
N CYS A 169 -53.26 41.68 -7.41
CA CYS A 169 -53.08 40.57 -6.47
C CYS A 169 -52.96 41.00 -5.00
N GLY A 170 -52.87 42.31 -4.73
CA GLY A 170 -52.89 42.84 -3.37
C GLY A 170 -52.35 44.26 -3.29
N ASN A 171 -52.65 44.96 -2.20
CA ASN A 171 -52.17 46.32 -1.99
C ASN A 171 -50.82 46.34 -1.27
N ASN A 172 -49.95 47.26 -1.66
CA ASN A 172 -48.66 47.52 -0.99
C ASN A 172 -47.71 46.31 -0.95
N LEU A 173 -47.81 45.38 -1.91
CA LEU A 173 -47.02 44.14 -1.90
C LEU A 173 -45.52 44.41 -2.05
N VAL A 174 -45.13 45.31 -2.96
CA VAL A 174 -43.71 45.65 -3.18
C VAL A 174 -43.10 46.32 -1.95
N TRP A 175 -43.71 47.38 -1.42
CA TRP A 175 -43.17 48.10 -0.25
C TRP A 175 -43.20 47.28 1.03
N GLY A 176 -44.27 46.50 1.24
CA GLY A 176 -44.40 45.61 2.39
C GLY A 176 -43.37 44.48 2.41
N ASN A 177 -42.86 44.09 1.24
CA ASN A 177 -41.93 42.97 1.08
C ASN A 177 -40.66 43.36 0.32
N ILE A 178 -40.23 44.63 0.43
CA ILE A 178 -39.19 45.20 -0.43
C ILE A 178 -37.87 44.44 -0.36
N ALA A 179 -37.50 43.91 0.81
CA ALA A 179 -36.29 43.12 0.97
C ALA A 179 -36.32 41.82 0.16
N SER A 180 -37.44 41.08 0.20
CA SER A 180 -37.64 39.85 -0.59
C SER A 180 -37.68 40.16 -2.08
N VAL A 181 -38.44 41.19 -2.48
CA VAL A 181 -38.54 41.66 -3.86
C VAL A 181 -37.16 42.00 -4.45
N LEU A 182 -36.35 42.75 -3.70
CA LEU A 182 -34.99 43.10 -4.12
C LEU A 182 -34.08 41.88 -4.20
N THR A 183 -34.22 40.93 -3.28
CA THR A 183 -33.44 39.69 -3.27
C THR A 183 -33.77 38.80 -4.48
N ASP A 184 -35.04 38.68 -4.84
CA ASP A 184 -35.48 37.87 -5.99
C ASP A 184 -35.05 38.50 -7.32
N LEU A 185 -35.27 39.82 -7.47
CA LEU A 185 -34.83 40.56 -8.66
C LEU A 185 -33.31 40.52 -8.80
N GLY A 186 -32.59 40.82 -7.72
CA GLY A 186 -31.14 40.83 -7.70
C GLY A 186 -30.54 39.45 -7.92
N GLY A 187 -31.13 38.40 -7.33
CA GLY A 187 -30.74 37.01 -7.52
C GLY A 187 -30.84 36.57 -8.98
N GLY A 188 -31.92 36.92 -9.68
CA GLY A 188 -32.09 36.62 -11.10
C GLY A 188 -31.05 37.33 -11.98
N VAL A 189 -30.78 38.62 -11.72
CA VAL A 189 -29.78 39.41 -12.45
C VAL A 189 -28.37 38.87 -12.22
N VAL A 190 -27.99 38.67 -10.95
CA VAL A 190 -26.70 38.07 -10.56
C VAL A 190 -26.54 36.68 -11.16
N GLY A 191 -27.60 35.87 -11.17
CA GLY A 191 -27.60 34.54 -11.75
C GLY A 191 -27.28 34.56 -13.25
N ALA A 192 -27.90 35.46 -14.02
CA ALA A 192 -27.61 35.63 -15.44
C ALA A 192 -26.14 36.05 -15.67
N LEU A 193 -25.66 37.02 -14.90
CA LEU A 193 -24.32 37.58 -15.03
C LEU A 193 -23.20 36.59 -14.64
N THR A 194 -23.32 35.92 -13.49
CA THR A 194 -22.34 34.93 -13.01
C THR A 194 -22.38 33.60 -13.77
N THR A 195 -23.51 33.31 -14.44
CA THR A 195 -23.59 32.23 -15.42
C THR A 195 -22.73 32.56 -16.64
N ALA A 196 -22.83 33.79 -17.16
CA ALA A 196 -22.07 34.25 -18.31
C ALA A 196 -20.57 34.46 -18.01
N ASP A 197 -20.22 34.95 -16.82
CA ASP A 197 -18.82 35.11 -16.39
C ASP A 197 -18.55 34.38 -15.07
N ALA A 198 -17.95 33.20 -15.18
CA ALA A 198 -17.60 32.34 -14.04
C ALA A 198 -16.42 32.87 -13.19
N ARG A 199 -15.79 33.97 -13.57
CA ARG A 199 -14.68 34.58 -12.80
C ARG A 199 -15.17 35.42 -11.63
N ILE A 200 -16.42 35.88 -11.68
CA ILE A 200 -17.04 36.76 -10.69
C ILE A 200 -17.84 35.93 -9.70
N ALA A 201 -17.53 36.09 -8.41
CA ALA A 201 -18.31 35.55 -7.31
C ALA A 201 -18.92 36.69 -6.50
N ILE A 202 -20.13 36.48 -5.97
CA ILE A 202 -20.77 37.43 -5.05
C ILE A 202 -20.37 37.09 -3.62
N SER A 203 -19.79 38.05 -2.91
CA SER A 203 -19.36 37.88 -1.52
C SER A 203 -20.38 38.39 -0.51
N GLN A 204 -21.23 39.35 -0.90
CA GLN A 204 -22.21 39.96 -0.02
C GLN A 204 -23.38 40.54 -0.81
N ALA A 205 -24.57 40.50 -0.22
CA ALA A 205 -25.73 41.30 -0.62
C ALA A 205 -26.15 42.19 0.56
N SER A 206 -26.39 43.46 0.33
CA SER A 206 -26.82 44.42 1.35
C SER A 206 -28.01 45.23 0.85
N ILE A 207 -29.03 45.36 1.67
CA ILE A 207 -30.28 46.05 1.34
C ILE A 207 -30.36 47.34 2.15
N ASP A 208 -30.63 48.45 1.48
CA ASP A 208 -30.83 49.77 2.05
C ASP A 208 -32.05 50.44 1.40
N GLY A 209 -33.20 50.33 2.07
CA GLY A 209 -34.48 50.81 1.57
C GLY A 209 -34.87 50.14 0.24
N PRO A 210 -35.09 50.92 -0.84
CA PRO A 210 -35.45 50.38 -2.16
C PRO A 210 -34.24 49.92 -3.00
N VAL A 211 -33.04 49.83 -2.39
CA VAL A 211 -31.79 49.49 -3.08
C VAL A 211 -31.19 48.21 -2.51
N ILE A 212 -30.73 47.33 -3.40
CA ILE A 212 -29.86 46.21 -3.05
C ILE A 212 -28.51 46.36 -3.76
N ARG A 213 -27.43 46.13 -3.01
CA ARG A 213 -26.05 46.17 -3.50
C ARG A 213 -25.42 44.81 -3.35
N TYR A 214 -24.78 44.34 -4.41
CA TYR A 214 -23.99 43.12 -4.39
C TYR A 214 -22.51 43.46 -4.49
N THR A 215 -21.73 42.98 -3.53
CA THR A 215 -20.27 43.06 -3.58
C THR A 215 -19.75 41.85 -4.36
N GLY A 216 -18.99 42.12 -5.42
CA GLY A 216 -18.37 41.08 -6.23
C GLY A 216 -16.88 40.95 -5.95
N ALA A 217 -16.36 39.75 -6.22
CA ALA A 217 -14.95 39.44 -6.19
C ALA A 217 -14.55 38.77 -7.51
N GLN A 218 -13.56 39.33 -8.20
CA GLN A 218 -12.99 38.72 -9.39
C GLN A 218 -11.79 37.85 -9.02
N THR A 219 -11.90 36.55 -9.24
CA THR A 219 -10.93 35.52 -8.83
C THR A 219 -9.67 35.43 -9.71
N THR A 220 -9.50 36.33 -10.68
CA THR A 220 -8.47 36.24 -11.74
C THR A 220 -7.60 37.51 -11.87
N SER A 221 -7.72 38.48 -10.96
CA SER A 221 -7.28 39.86 -11.18
C SER A 221 -5.75 40.10 -11.23
N CYS A 222 -4.91 39.13 -10.86
CA CYS A 222 -3.44 39.25 -10.99
C CYS A 222 -2.84 38.58 -12.24
N THR A 223 -3.65 37.96 -13.10
CA THR A 223 -3.14 37.28 -14.28
C THR A 223 -3.87 37.76 -15.53
N ALA A 224 -3.13 38.16 -16.56
CA ALA A 224 -3.69 38.43 -17.89
C ALA A 224 -4.22 37.16 -18.59
N GLN A 225 -4.08 35.99 -17.97
CA GLN A 225 -4.62 34.72 -18.44
C GLN A 225 -6.01 34.47 -17.86
N SER A 226 -6.99 34.35 -18.76
CA SER A 226 -8.40 34.04 -18.47
C SER A 226 -8.66 32.61 -18.00
N ALA A 227 -7.63 31.76 -17.91
CA ALA A 227 -7.75 30.35 -17.56
C ALA A 227 -7.22 30.09 -16.14
N VAL A 228 -7.94 30.57 -15.13
CA VAL A 228 -7.75 30.11 -13.75
C VAL A 228 -8.51 28.80 -13.60
N GLY A 229 -7.92 27.81 -12.94
CA GLY A 229 -8.45 26.43 -12.86
C GLY A 229 -9.95 26.35 -12.51
N ALA A 230 -10.47 27.27 -11.69
CA ALA A 230 -11.89 27.36 -11.34
C ALA A 230 -12.83 27.49 -12.57
N THR A 231 -12.45 28.29 -13.58
CA THR A 231 -13.24 28.42 -14.83
C THR A 231 -13.20 27.15 -15.67
N ALA A 232 -12.04 26.48 -15.73
CA ALA A 232 -11.89 25.21 -16.41
C ALA A 232 -12.70 24.09 -15.72
N TYR A 233 -12.69 24.04 -14.39
CA TYR A 233 -13.44 23.05 -13.61
C TYR A 233 -14.96 23.23 -13.69
N LYS A 234 -15.48 24.46 -13.87
CA LYS A 234 -16.90 24.68 -14.16
C LYS A 234 -17.32 24.01 -15.48
N SER A 235 -16.47 24.07 -16.49
CA SER A 235 -16.72 23.46 -17.81
C SER A 235 -16.44 21.95 -17.84
N ASN A 236 -15.52 21.46 -17.01
CA ASN A 236 -15.17 20.05 -16.90
C ASN A 236 -14.84 19.68 -15.45
N PRO A 237 -15.86 19.36 -14.62
CA PRO A 237 -15.64 18.96 -13.23
C PRO A 237 -14.77 17.70 -13.10
N GLY A 238 -14.75 16.83 -14.12
CA GLY A 238 -13.93 15.61 -14.13
C GLY A 238 -12.42 15.88 -14.11
N ALA A 239 -11.98 17.05 -14.58
CA ALA A 239 -10.57 17.45 -14.54
C ALA A 239 -10.05 17.66 -13.11
N ILE A 240 -10.92 17.90 -12.13
CA ILE A 240 -10.53 18.07 -10.72
C ILE A 240 -9.78 16.83 -10.21
N SER A 241 -10.25 15.62 -10.57
CA SER A 241 -9.65 14.38 -10.11
C SER A 241 -8.25 14.15 -10.70
N SER A 242 -8.07 14.41 -12.00
CA SER A 242 -6.77 14.27 -12.66
C SER A 242 -5.77 15.31 -12.17
N ASP A 243 -6.19 16.56 -12.01
CA ASP A 243 -5.31 17.65 -11.60
C ASP A 243 -4.95 17.54 -10.11
N ALA A 244 -5.88 17.06 -9.28
CA ALA A 244 -5.58 16.70 -7.89
C ALA A 244 -4.58 15.53 -7.79
N SER A 245 -4.70 14.52 -8.66
CA SER A 245 -3.72 13.41 -8.73
C SER A 245 -2.34 13.91 -9.14
N ALA A 246 -2.26 14.78 -10.16
CA ALA A 246 -1.00 15.39 -10.60
C ALA A 246 -0.38 16.28 -9.51
N ALA A 247 -1.19 17.07 -8.80
CA ALA A 247 -0.73 17.87 -7.67
C ALA A 247 -0.28 17.02 -6.48
N ALA A 248 -0.98 15.91 -6.19
CA ALA A 248 -0.59 14.97 -5.14
C ALA A 248 0.77 14.33 -5.44
N GLN A 249 1.11 14.06 -6.71
CA GLN A 249 2.43 13.55 -7.08
C GLN A 249 3.58 14.53 -6.76
N ALA A 250 3.32 15.83 -6.62
CA ALA A 250 4.34 16.79 -6.18
C ALA A 250 4.55 16.78 -4.64
N SER A 251 3.67 16.12 -3.87
CA SER A 251 3.78 16.01 -2.42
C SER A 251 4.76 14.90 -2.01
N SER A 252 5.78 15.27 -1.23
CA SER A 252 6.74 14.32 -0.68
C SER A 252 6.10 13.26 0.22
N VAL A 253 5.00 13.60 0.92
CA VAL A 253 4.24 12.66 1.75
C VAL A 253 3.49 11.64 0.90
N PHE A 254 2.86 12.09 -0.19
CA PHE A 254 2.18 11.19 -1.12
C PHE A 254 3.17 10.25 -1.79
N GLN A 255 4.32 10.77 -2.25
CA GLN A 255 5.39 9.95 -2.83
C GLN A 255 5.94 8.93 -1.82
N ALA A 256 6.11 9.32 -0.55
CA ALA A 256 6.56 8.41 0.50
C ALA A 256 5.53 7.29 0.79
N LEU A 257 4.22 7.58 0.81
CA LEU A 257 3.18 6.57 0.99
C LEU A 257 3.03 5.67 -0.24
N ALA A 258 3.01 6.23 -1.44
CA ALA A 258 2.87 5.48 -2.69
C ALA A 258 4.07 4.53 -2.91
N ALA A 259 5.29 4.98 -2.56
CA ALA A 259 6.50 4.16 -2.63
C ALA A 259 6.69 3.24 -1.42
N SER A 260 5.80 3.28 -0.42
CA SER A 260 5.90 2.38 0.75
C SER A 260 5.59 0.93 0.36
N SER A 261 5.98 -0.01 1.22
CA SER A 261 5.63 -1.43 1.09
C SER A 261 4.12 -1.65 0.97
N THR A 262 3.33 -0.82 1.65
CA THR A 262 1.86 -0.86 1.59
C THR A 262 1.31 -0.31 0.27
N GLY A 263 1.95 0.72 -0.30
CA GLY A 263 1.54 1.35 -1.55
C GLY A 263 1.93 0.58 -2.82
N THR A 264 2.98 -0.26 -2.73
CA THR A 264 3.52 -1.03 -3.87
C THR A 264 3.16 -2.51 -3.86
N GLY A 265 2.50 -3.02 -2.80
CA GLY A 265 2.22 -4.46 -2.67
C GLY A 265 3.47 -5.32 -2.50
N THR A 266 4.62 -4.72 -2.20
CA THR A 266 5.88 -5.44 -2.02
C THR A 266 6.15 -5.65 -0.54
N SER A 267 6.66 -6.84 -0.20
CA SER A 267 7.12 -7.15 1.15
C SER A 267 8.60 -7.49 1.11
N GLU A 268 9.28 -7.23 2.21
CA GLU A 268 10.69 -7.55 2.36
C GLU A 268 10.83 -8.78 3.25
N VAL A 269 11.37 -9.85 2.69
CA VAL A 269 11.60 -11.10 3.43
C VAL A 269 13.08 -11.29 3.68
N SER A 270 13.39 -11.76 4.88
CA SER A 270 14.75 -12.14 5.26
C SER A 270 15.02 -13.58 4.81
N ARG A 271 16.12 -13.81 4.11
CA ARG A 271 16.57 -15.14 3.66
C ARG A 271 17.98 -15.38 4.16
N SER A 272 18.14 -16.42 4.97
CA SER A 272 19.45 -16.85 5.46
C SER A 272 19.97 -18.03 4.64
N CYS A 273 21.28 -18.08 4.45
CA CYS A 273 21.98 -19.11 3.71
C CYS A 273 23.42 -19.22 4.21
N THR A 274 24.10 -20.30 3.83
CA THR A 274 25.51 -20.51 4.18
C THR A 274 26.37 -20.86 2.97
N ILE A 275 27.65 -20.48 3.07
CA ILE A 275 28.72 -20.97 2.21
C ILE A 275 29.67 -21.76 3.10
N THR A 276 29.68 -23.08 2.92
CA THR A 276 30.46 -23.99 3.77
C THR A 276 31.53 -24.69 2.96
N ARG A 277 32.76 -24.66 3.47
CA ARG A 277 33.87 -25.44 2.91
C ARG A 277 33.86 -26.83 3.55
N GLN A 278 33.46 -27.82 2.77
CA GLN A 278 33.48 -29.22 3.17
C GLN A 278 34.81 -29.83 2.75
N ILE A 279 35.57 -30.30 3.72
CA ILE A 279 36.85 -30.98 3.49
C ILE A 279 36.72 -32.39 4.02
N THR A 280 36.97 -33.36 3.15
CA THR A 280 36.97 -34.77 3.50
C THR A 280 38.39 -35.32 3.37
N GLN A 281 38.82 -36.09 4.37
CA GLN A 281 40.06 -36.85 4.33
C GLN A 281 39.69 -38.33 4.15
N ASP A 282 39.97 -38.85 2.98
CA ASP A 282 39.72 -40.25 2.67
C ASP A 282 40.98 -41.08 2.93
N GLU A 283 40.84 -42.08 3.80
CA GLU A 283 41.85 -43.13 3.94
C GLU A 283 41.80 -44.04 2.71
N ILE A 284 42.95 -44.17 2.06
CA ILE A 284 43.14 -45.04 0.90
C ILE A 284 43.77 -46.33 1.39
N THR A 285 42.97 -47.39 1.49
CA THR A 285 43.47 -48.72 1.86
C THR A 285 43.98 -49.46 0.63
N ILE A 286 44.78 -50.51 0.84
CA ILE A 286 45.36 -51.32 -0.22
C ILE A 286 44.27 -51.85 -1.16
N GLU A 287 43.13 -52.29 -0.62
CA GLU A 287 42.02 -52.87 -1.39
C GLU A 287 41.32 -51.83 -2.26
N LYS A 288 41.44 -50.52 -1.96
CA LYS A 288 40.96 -49.44 -2.84
C LYS A 288 41.90 -49.18 -4.02
N ILE A 289 43.11 -49.74 -4.00
CA ILE A 289 44.14 -49.59 -5.04
C ILE A 289 44.24 -50.88 -5.87
N ILE A 290 44.45 -52.02 -5.22
CA ILE A 290 44.57 -53.33 -5.85
C ILE A 290 44.02 -54.42 -4.93
N ASP A 291 43.22 -55.33 -5.49
CA ASP A 291 42.54 -56.36 -4.70
C ASP A 291 42.43 -57.68 -5.48
N ARG A 292 42.43 -58.80 -4.77
CA ARG A 292 42.24 -60.13 -5.36
C ARG A 292 40.77 -60.48 -5.33
N VAL A 293 40.12 -60.33 -6.48
CA VAL A 293 38.66 -60.48 -6.61
C VAL A 293 38.21 -61.91 -6.91
N ALA A 294 39.09 -62.75 -7.44
CA ALA A 294 38.79 -64.16 -7.72
C ALA A 294 40.06 -65.01 -7.75
N GLY A 295 39.92 -66.32 -7.53
CA GLY A 295 41.03 -67.26 -7.61
C GLY A 295 42.14 -67.00 -6.57
N GLY A 296 43.26 -67.69 -6.73
CA GLY A 296 44.29 -67.76 -5.68
C GLY A 296 43.78 -68.38 -4.37
N TYR A 297 44.65 -68.54 -3.37
CA TYR A 297 44.27 -69.16 -2.10
C TYR A 297 44.46 -68.24 -0.89
N ALA A 298 45.41 -67.30 -0.91
CA ALA A 298 45.59 -66.32 0.17
C ALA A 298 46.00 -64.92 -0.32
N THR A 299 45.64 -63.91 0.47
CA THR A 299 46.13 -62.53 0.37
C THR A 299 46.75 -62.21 1.73
N SER A 300 48.02 -61.81 1.76
CA SER A 300 48.74 -61.51 3.00
C SER A 300 49.19 -60.06 2.98
N VAL A 301 48.62 -59.23 3.86
CA VAL A 301 49.04 -57.85 4.04
C VAL A 301 50.26 -57.84 4.97
N THR A 302 51.41 -57.39 4.45
CA THR A 302 52.73 -57.47 5.11
C THR A 302 53.21 -56.11 5.62
N GLY A 303 52.45 -55.05 5.39
CA GLY A 303 52.66 -53.69 5.90
C GLY A 303 51.45 -52.79 5.63
N SER A 304 51.53 -51.50 5.95
CA SER A 304 50.46 -50.52 5.65
C SER A 304 50.35 -50.16 4.17
N ASP A 305 51.34 -50.55 3.37
CA ASP A 305 51.49 -50.20 1.96
C ASP A 305 52.00 -51.37 1.10
N ALA A 306 51.92 -52.61 1.62
CA ALA A 306 52.42 -53.81 0.97
C ALA A 306 51.49 -55.01 1.14
N VAL A 307 51.27 -55.76 0.05
CA VAL A 307 50.41 -56.94 0.01
C VAL A 307 51.00 -58.02 -0.90
N THR A 308 50.84 -59.27 -0.49
CA THR A 308 51.24 -60.45 -1.26
C THR A 308 49.99 -61.25 -1.66
N PHE A 309 49.83 -61.50 -2.96
CA PHE A 309 48.77 -62.35 -3.51
C PHE A 309 49.33 -63.73 -3.85
N LEU A 310 48.71 -64.78 -3.30
CA LEU A 310 49.20 -66.15 -3.34
C LEU A 310 48.25 -67.06 -4.09
N MET A 311 48.80 -67.90 -4.97
CA MET A 311 48.05 -68.87 -5.78
C MET A 311 48.79 -70.21 -5.93
N GLY A 312 48.05 -71.24 -6.36
CA GLY A 312 48.55 -72.60 -6.49
C GLY A 312 47.95 -73.54 -5.44
N SER A 313 48.65 -74.63 -5.18
CA SER A 313 48.32 -75.64 -4.17
C SER A 313 49.61 -75.96 -3.40
N PRO A 314 49.95 -75.20 -2.35
CA PRO A 314 51.28 -75.17 -1.74
C PRO A 314 51.55 -76.31 -0.75
N SER A 315 50.53 -77.08 -0.37
CA SER A 315 50.71 -78.21 0.53
C SER A 315 51.46 -79.33 -0.19
N ASP A 316 52.43 -79.92 0.52
CA ASP A 316 53.25 -81.02 0.02
C ASP A 316 52.36 -82.13 -0.57
N ASN A 317 52.65 -82.54 -1.81
CA ASN A 317 51.92 -83.58 -2.55
C ASN A 317 50.38 -83.40 -2.62
N SER A 318 49.90 -82.15 -2.64
CA SER A 318 48.47 -81.83 -2.71
C SER A 318 47.82 -82.05 -4.07
N LEU A 319 48.60 -82.20 -5.13
CA LEU A 319 48.14 -82.51 -6.48
C LEU A 319 48.48 -83.96 -6.79
N SER A 320 47.53 -84.70 -7.38
CA SER A 320 47.72 -86.07 -7.84
C SER A 320 47.64 -86.13 -9.36
N GLY A 321 48.77 -86.35 -10.03
CA GLY A 321 48.88 -86.20 -11.48
C GLY A 321 49.03 -87.50 -12.28
N GLY A 322 49.21 -88.65 -11.63
CA GLY A 322 49.37 -89.94 -12.29
C GLY A 322 50.56 -89.98 -13.25
N SER A 323 50.31 -90.05 -14.57
CA SER A 323 51.37 -90.15 -15.59
C SER A 323 51.89 -88.80 -16.11
N CYS A 324 51.02 -87.78 -16.15
CA CYS A 324 51.32 -86.35 -16.31
C CYS A 324 50.00 -85.57 -16.40
N SER A 325 49.57 -84.91 -15.33
CA SER A 325 48.33 -84.12 -15.33
C SER A 325 48.61 -82.63 -15.32
N ILE A 326 47.80 -81.88 -16.06
CA ILE A 326 47.84 -80.41 -16.10
C ILE A 326 46.85 -79.86 -15.08
N PHE A 327 47.33 -78.90 -14.28
CA PHE A 327 46.50 -78.11 -13.38
C PHE A 327 46.64 -76.63 -13.72
N ASP A 328 45.50 -75.95 -13.82
CA ASP A 328 45.41 -74.54 -14.13
C ASP A 328 44.89 -73.78 -12.91
N PHE A 329 45.74 -72.94 -12.33
CA PHE A 329 45.37 -72.02 -11.28
C PHE A 329 45.26 -70.63 -11.87
N HIS A 330 44.09 -70.01 -11.68
CA HIS A 330 43.85 -68.62 -12.05
C HIS A 330 43.69 -67.77 -10.79
N MET A 331 44.13 -66.53 -10.87
CA MET A 331 43.93 -65.50 -9.86
C MET A 331 43.68 -64.18 -10.57
N THR A 332 42.54 -63.54 -10.28
CA THR A 332 42.21 -62.24 -10.82
C THR A 332 42.57 -61.15 -9.83
N LEU A 333 43.50 -60.28 -10.24
CA LEU A 333 43.85 -59.07 -9.53
C LEU A 333 43.15 -57.88 -10.19
N ARG A 334 42.35 -57.13 -9.42
CA ARG A 334 41.69 -55.91 -9.88
C ARG A 334 42.46 -54.70 -9.40
N VAL A 335 43.02 -53.95 -10.34
CA VAL A 335 43.61 -52.64 -10.10
C VAL A 335 42.53 -51.58 -10.24
N LYS A 336 42.25 -50.87 -9.15
CA LYS A 336 41.23 -49.81 -9.05
C LYS A 336 41.81 -48.42 -9.23
N ASP A 337 43.09 -48.22 -8.87
CA ASP A 337 43.82 -46.95 -9.03
C ASP A 337 45.29 -47.26 -9.39
N SER A 338 45.61 -47.25 -10.69
CA SER A 338 46.96 -47.61 -11.16
C SER A 338 48.02 -46.56 -10.83
N ASP A 339 47.63 -45.29 -10.66
CA ASP A 339 48.58 -44.20 -10.35
C ASP A 339 49.16 -44.34 -8.94
N ARG A 340 48.51 -45.14 -8.08
CA ARG A 340 48.95 -45.46 -6.73
C ARG A 340 49.71 -46.78 -6.62
N LEU A 341 49.93 -47.51 -7.72
CA LEU A 341 50.82 -48.67 -7.71
C LEU A 341 52.27 -48.19 -7.73
N ARG A 342 53.00 -48.42 -6.65
CA ARG A 342 54.45 -48.11 -6.59
C ARG A 342 55.26 -49.21 -7.25
N GLN A 343 54.91 -50.46 -6.98
CA GLN A 343 55.56 -51.62 -7.57
C GLN A 343 54.66 -52.86 -7.52
N VAL A 344 54.68 -53.69 -8.55
CA VAL A 344 54.09 -55.04 -8.55
C VAL A 344 55.13 -56.02 -9.09
N LEU A 345 55.47 -57.06 -8.33
CA LEU A 345 56.51 -58.02 -8.66
C LEU A 345 55.96 -59.45 -8.67
N LEU A 346 56.27 -60.22 -9.70
CA LEU A 346 56.27 -61.68 -9.60
C LEU A 346 57.52 -62.09 -8.83
N THR A 347 57.35 -62.44 -7.56
CA THR A 347 58.48 -62.74 -6.67
C THR A 347 58.80 -64.21 -6.58
N ARG A 348 57.82 -65.09 -6.83
CA ARG A 348 58.05 -66.53 -6.90
C ARG A 348 57.04 -67.23 -7.77
N PHE A 349 57.47 -68.25 -8.50
CA PHE A 349 56.56 -69.26 -9.06
C PHE A 349 57.28 -70.61 -9.21
N GLY A 350 56.52 -71.70 -9.21
CA GLY A 350 57.07 -73.03 -9.34
C GLY A 350 56.06 -74.14 -9.08
N ALA A 351 56.52 -75.36 -9.31
CA ALA A 351 55.79 -76.60 -9.04
C ALA A 351 56.79 -77.75 -8.89
N ASP A 352 56.32 -78.89 -8.40
CA ASP A 352 57.19 -80.06 -8.20
C ASP A 352 57.85 -80.53 -9.51
N ASP A 353 57.12 -80.57 -10.62
CA ASP A 353 57.67 -81.02 -11.90
C ASP A 353 57.83 -79.89 -12.92
N TRP A 354 56.73 -79.25 -13.33
CA TRP A 354 56.75 -78.20 -14.34
C TRP A 354 55.82 -77.06 -13.99
N ALA A 355 56.27 -75.83 -14.21
CA ALA A 355 55.45 -74.65 -14.03
C ALA A 355 55.60 -73.67 -15.17
N GLN A 356 54.52 -72.96 -15.43
CA GLN A 356 54.41 -71.87 -16.37
C GLN A 356 53.55 -70.77 -15.75
N ILE A 357 53.98 -69.53 -15.89
CA ILE A 357 53.25 -68.36 -15.38
C ILE A 357 52.94 -67.40 -16.52
N ARG A 358 51.68 -67.00 -16.62
CA ARG A 358 51.21 -65.98 -17.55
C ARG A 358 50.48 -64.86 -16.84
N VAL A 359 50.51 -63.68 -17.44
CA VAL A 359 49.68 -62.54 -17.05
C VAL A 359 48.95 -62.07 -18.29
N ASP A 360 47.62 -62.02 -18.23
CA ASP A 360 46.73 -61.67 -19.36
C ASP A 360 47.04 -62.44 -20.64
N GLY A 361 47.37 -63.73 -20.48
CA GLY A 361 47.72 -64.62 -21.58
C GLY A 361 49.16 -64.48 -22.10
N GLU A 362 49.94 -63.48 -21.67
CA GLU A 362 51.36 -63.36 -22.01
C GLU A 362 52.21 -64.27 -21.12
N LEU A 363 53.04 -65.10 -21.75
CA LEU A 363 53.97 -65.97 -21.03
C LEU A 363 55.15 -65.20 -20.45
N LEU A 364 55.26 -65.18 -19.12
CA LEU A 364 56.32 -64.48 -18.40
C LEU A 364 57.47 -65.40 -17.97
N GLY A 365 57.19 -66.68 -17.70
CA GLY A 365 58.21 -67.63 -17.26
C GLY A 365 57.75 -69.08 -17.35
N SER A 366 58.70 -70.00 -17.53
CA SER A 366 58.46 -71.44 -17.48
C SER A 366 59.72 -72.20 -17.09
N GLY A 367 59.56 -73.41 -16.57
CA GLY A 367 60.68 -74.31 -16.31
C GLY A 367 60.23 -75.67 -15.76
N PRO A 368 61.18 -76.57 -15.48
CA PRO A 368 62.64 -76.35 -15.44
C PRO A 368 63.33 -76.19 -16.81
N GLN A 369 62.71 -76.64 -17.90
CA GLN A 369 63.07 -76.25 -19.26
C GLN A 369 61.99 -75.36 -19.87
N THR A 370 62.32 -74.61 -20.93
CA THR A 370 61.38 -73.74 -21.64
C THR A 370 60.13 -74.52 -22.09
N TRP A 371 58.98 -74.18 -21.50
CA TRP A 371 57.67 -74.74 -21.83
C TRP A 371 56.76 -73.59 -22.25
N THR A 372 56.63 -73.36 -23.55
CA THR A 372 55.92 -72.20 -24.11
C THR A 372 54.50 -72.50 -24.56
N GLY A 373 54.24 -73.75 -24.97
CA GLY A 373 52.93 -74.21 -25.44
C GLY A 373 51.89 -74.38 -24.33
N THR A 374 50.68 -74.75 -24.74
CA THR A 374 49.55 -75.03 -23.83
C THR A 374 49.26 -76.54 -23.67
N GLY A 375 50.02 -77.40 -24.36
CA GLY A 375 49.98 -78.87 -24.19
C GLY A 375 50.97 -79.36 -23.12
N LEU A 376 51.22 -80.67 -23.09
CA LEU A 376 52.18 -81.28 -22.16
C LEU A 376 53.60 -80.68 -22.30
N PRO A 377 54.39 -80.66 -21.21
CA PRO A 377 55.75 -80.14 -21.23
C PRO A 377 56.68 -80.97 -22.14
N PRO A 378 57.75 -80.38 -22.69
CA PRO A 378 58.56 -80.99 -23.76
C PRO A 378 59.49 -82.13 -23.32
N GLY A 379 59.47 -82.52 -22.04
CA GLY A 379 60.33 -83.58 -21.50
C GLY A 379 59.56 -84.59 -20.67
N LYS A 380 60.28 -85.48 -19.97
CA LYS A 380 59.66 -86.36 -18.96
C LYS A 380 58.91 -85.50 -17.94
N CYS A 381 57.68 -85.93 -17.60
CA CYS A 381 56.83 -85.21 -16.66
C CYS A 381 57.53 -85.16 -15.30
N GLU A 382 57.82 -86.32 -14.72
CA GLU A 382 58.57 -86.48 -13.47
C GLU A 382 60.01 -85.94 -13.58
N LYS A 383 60.38 -84.98 -12.71
CA LYS A 383 61.70 -84.34 -12.63
C LYS A 383 62.57 -84.78 -11.48
N LYS A 384 62.04 -85.55 -10.53
CA LYS A 384 62.70 -85.98 -9.29
C LYS A 384 63.19 -84.82 -8.42
N GLY A 385 62.44 -83.72 -8.44
CA GLY A 385 62.68 -82.56 -7.59
C GLY A 385 62.01 -81.29 -8.09
N ALA A 386 61.61 -80.45 -7.13
CA ALA A 386 60.83 -79.25 -7.35
C ALA A 386 61.55 -78.14 -8.14
N PHE A 387 60.81 -77.53 -9.08
CA PHE A 387 61.21 -76.35 -9.80
C PHE A 387 60.58 -75.10 -9.16
N TYR A 388 61.42 -74.22 -8.61
CA TYR A 388 61.02 -72.90 -8.13
C TYR A 388 61.95 -71.82 -8.67
N LEU A 389 61.36 -70.70 -9.12
CA LEU A 389 62.09 -69.48 -9.46
C LEU A 389 61.63 -68.34 -8.58
N ASN A 390 62.57 -67.45 -8.27
CA ASN A 390 62.31 -66.17 -7.63
C ASN A 390 62.71 -65.03 -8.57
N PRO A 391 61.93 -64.75 -9.63
CA PRO A 391 62.40 -63.91 -10.72
C PRO A 391 62.48 -62.42 -10.37
N ALA A 392 61.75 -61.96 -9.34
CA ALA A 392 61.57 -60.53 -9.02
C ALA A 392 61.20 -59.69 -10.25
N LEU A 393 60.36 -60.25 -11.12
CA LEU A 393 59.99 -59.64 -12.39
C LEU A 393 58.98 -58.52 -12.15
N ASP A 394 59.30 -57.32 -12.60
CA ASP A 394 58.44 -56.15 -12.46
C ASP A 394 57.25 -56.19 -13.45
N LEU A 395 56.06 -56.21 -12.88
CA LEU A 395 54.77 -56.22 -13.57
C LEU A 395 54.04 -54.89 -13.48
N THR A 396 54.60 -53.87 -12.84
CA THR A 396 53.90 -52.62 -12.51
C THR A 396 53.27 -51.97 -13.76
N SER A 397 54.02 -51.86 -14.85
CA SER A 397 53.54 -51.29 -16.12
C SER A 397 52.49 -52.15 -16.84
N ARG A 398 52.37 -53.43 -16.47
CA ARG A 398 51.40 -54.39 -17.02
C ARG A 398 50.08 -54.38 -16.24
N MET A 399 50.10 -53.89 -14.99
CA MET A 399 48.95 -53.81 -14.08
C MET A 399 48.23 -52.47 -14.23
N THR A 400 47.64 -52.23 -15.39
CA THR A 400 46.80 -51.04 -15.65
C THR A 400 45.49 -51.06 -14.86
N GLN A 401 44.73 -49.98 -14.83
CA GLN A 401 43.40 -50.01 -14.19
C GLN A 401 42.47 -51.03 -14.89
N GLY A 402 41.98 -52.02 -14.15
CA GLY A 402 41.18 -53.12 -14.68
C GLY A 402 41.43 -54.46 -13.98
N ASP A 403 40.85 -55.53 -14.54
CA ASP A 403 41.06 -56.90 -14.09
C ASP A 403 42.20 -57.56 -14.87
N HIS A 404 43.12 -58.19 -14.14
CA HIS A 404 44.28 -58.90 -14.68
C HIS A 404 44.25 -60.37 -14.27
N ASP A 405 44.38 -61.28 -15.23
CA ASP A 405 44.43 -62.72 -14.99
C ASP A 405 45.88 -63.17 -14.79
N ILE A 406 46.18 -63.64 -13.58
CA ILE A 406 47.42 -64.33 -13.27
C ILE A 406 47.16 -65.83 -13.40
N TRP A 407 47.87 -66.46 -14.31
CA TRP A 407 47.65 -67.87 -14.66
C TRP A 407 48.91 -68.69 -14.41
N LEU A 408 48.86 -69.51 -13.35
CA LEU A 408 49.86 -70.52 -13.04
C LEU A 408 49.38 -71.87 -13.57
N ARG A 409 50.02 -72.32 -14.64
CA ARG A 409 49.82 -73.65 -15.22
C ARG A 409 50.94 -74.57 -14.77
N VAL A 410 50.59 -75.75 -14.27
CA VAL A 410 51.57 -76.73 -13.81
C VAL A 410 51.28 -78.10 -14.41
N ALA A 411 52.32 -78.90 -14.59
CA ALA A 411 52.19 -80.32 -14.89
C ALA A 411 52.83 -81.10 -13.75
N VAL A 412 52.15 -82.14 -13.25
CA VAL A 412 52.59 -82.97 -12.12
C VAL A 412 52.47 -84.46 -12.49
N ALA A 413 53.43 -85.27 -12.07
CA ALA A 413 53.46 -86.72 -12.18
C ALA A 413 52.70 -87.38 -11.01
N GLU A 414 53.30 -88.27 -10.20
CA GLU A 414 52.54 -89.06 -9.21
C GLU A 414 51.91 -88.18 -8.11
N GLY A 415 52.68 -87.24 -7.57
CA GLY A 415 52.27 -86.26 -6.57
C GLY A 415 53.06 -84.97 -6.74
N GLY A 416 52.53 -83.84 -6.26
CA GLY A 416 53.29 -82.59 -6.26
C GLY A 416 52.51 -81.39 -5.74
N GLU A 417 53.17 -80.24 -5.73
CA GLU A 417 52.62 -78.97 -5.28
C GLU A 417 52.90 -77.84 -6.27
N ALA A 418 52.21 -76.71 -6.11
CA ALA A 418 52.34 -75.54 -6.97
C ALA A 418 52.25 -74.25 -6.16
N TYR A 419 53.05 -73.26 -6.52
CA TYR A 419 53.05 -71.98 -5.82
C TYR A 419 53.40 -70.85 -6.77
N ALA A 420 52.68 -69.72 -6.67
CA ALA A 420 53.14 -68.44 -7.16
C ALA A 420 52.74 -67.31 -6.22
N ALA A 421 53.57 -66.26 -6.18
CA ALA A 421 53.40 -65.07 -5.37
C ALA A 421 53.60 -63.80 -6.20
N ILE A 422 52.62 -62.89 -6.10
CA ILE A 422 52.70 -61.53 -6.62
C ILE A 422 52.75 -60.57 -5.43
N ASP A 423 53.84 -59.83 -5.28
CA ASP A 423 53.98 -58.79 -4.26
C ASP A 423 53.65 -57.42 -4.85
N ALA A 424 52.81 -56.63 -4.18
CA ALA A 424 52.48 -55.27 -4.58
C ALA A 424 52.79 -54.28 -3.45
N SER A 425 53.48 -53.19 -3.79
CA SER A 425 53.64 -52.00 -2.96
C SER A 425 52.82 -50.87 -3.55
N VAL A 426 52.09 -50.14 -2.70
CA VAL A 426 51.09 -49.15 -3.11
C VAL A 426 51.24 -47.83 -2.34
N ASP A 427 50.63 -46.76 -2.83
CA ASP A 427 50.56 -45.48 -2.13
C ASP A 427 49.24 -45.31 -1.38
N THR A 428 49.22 -45.71 -0.11
CA THR A 428 48.08 -45.54 0.81
C THR A 428 47.98 -44.13 1.41
N GLY A 429 48.75 -43.16 0.88
CA GLY A 429 48.68 -41.76 1.32
C GLY A 429 47.27 -41.18 1.24
N CYS A 430 46.87 -40.47 2.28
CA CYS A 430 45.53 -39.90 2.44
C CYS A 430 45.16 -38.98 1.28
N LYS A 431 43.89 -39.05 0.85
CA LYS A 431 43.37 -38.18 -0.20
C LYS A 431 42.50 -37.09 0.42
N THR A 432 42.95 -35.84 0.29
CA THR A 432 42.14 -34.67 0.65
C THR A 432 41.25 -34.29 -0.53
N SER A 433 39.94 -34.24 -0.32
CA SER A 433 38.98 -33.64 -1.25
C SER A 433 38.32 -32.43 -0.61
N GLU A 434 38.03 -31.42 -1.42
CA GLU A 434 37.47 -30.16 -0.96
C GLU A 434 36.34 -29.71 -1.89
N GLN A 435 35.22 -29.32 -1.28
CA GLN A 435 34.06 -28.81 -1.98
C GLN A 435 33.53 -27.56 -1.27
N LEU A 436 33.22 -26.52 -2.05
CA LEU A 436 32.48 -25.37 -1.56
C LEU A 436 30.98 -25.58 -1.80
N VAL A 437 30.21 -25.67 -0.73
CA VAL A 437 28.75 -25.76 -0.79
C VAL A 437 28.18 -24.36 -0.58
N ASP A 438 27.70 -23.74 -1.66
CA ASP A 438 27.16 -22.38 -1.67
C ASP A 438 25.63 -22.40 -1.83
N THR A 439 24.92 -22.28 -0.71
CA THR A 439 23.45 -22.14 -0.69
C THR A 439 22.99 -20.69 -0.85
N CYS A 440 23.93 -19.75 -0.98
CA CYS A 440 23.69 -18.31 -1.13
C CYS A 440 23.71 -17.82 -2.58
N SER A 441 24.28 -18.61 -3.49
CA SER A 441 24.46 -18.27 -4.92
C SER A 441 23.20 -17.69 -5.57
N GLY A 442 22.02 -18.27 -5.31
CA GLY A 442 20.74 -17.79 -5.84
C GLY A 442 20.30 -16.41 -5.32
N TYR A 443 20.61 -16.09 -4.06
CA TYR A 443 20.28 -14.77 -3.49
C TYR A 443 21.31 -13.71 -3.88
N GLY A 444 22.60 -14.07 -3.93
CA GLY A 444 23.67 -13.15 -4.30
C GLY A 444 23.61 -12.70 -5.77
N ALA A 445 23.00 -13.48 -6.65
CA ALA A 445 22.80 -13.14 -8.07
C ALA A 445 21.48 -12.41 -8.36
N ASN A 446 20.59 -12.29 -7.37
CA ASN A 446 19.27 -11.67 -7.55
C ASN A 446 19.33 -10.18 -7.21
N GLU A 447 19.06 -9.31 -8.18
CA GLU A 447 19.05 -7.84 -7.99
C GLU A 447 17.98 -7.36 -6.99
N ALA A 448 16.94 -8.14 -6.77
CA ALA A 448 15.91 -7.87 -5.76
C ALA A 448 16.36 -8.22 -4.32
N CYS A 449 17.53 -8.85 -4.15
CA CYS A 449 18.10 -9.23 -2.86
C CYS A 449 19.36 -8.41 -2.54
N ARG A 450 19.45 -7.90 -1.31
CA ARG A 450 20.63 -7.17 -0.82
C ARG A 450 21.20 -7.85 0.41
N LEU A 451 22.53 -7.97 0.48
CA LEU A 451 23.22 -8.53 1.64
C LEU A 451 23.00 -7.62 2.86
N GLN A 452 22.41 -8.16 3.91
CA GLN A 452 22.13 -7.42 5.14
C GLN A 452 23.18 -7.74 6.20
N ASP A 453 23.41 -9.02 6.50
CA ASP A 453 24.35 -9.43 7.54
C ASP A 453 25.24 -10.55 7.00
N GLU A 454 26.52 -10.52 7.39
CA GLU A 454 27.48 -11.59 7.09
C GLU A 454 28.37 -11.84 8.31
N VAL A 455 28.48 -13.11 8.67
CA VAL A 455 29.41 -13.62 9.66
C VAL A 455 30.31 -14.66 8.99
N VAL A 456 31.62 -14.44 9.03
CA VAL A 456 32.62 -15.36 8.48
C VAL A 456 33.45 -15.92 9.64
N ASP A 457 33.32 -17.24 9.88
CA ASP A 457 33.96 -17.95 10.99
C ASP A 457 33.84 -17.23 12.35
N GLY A 458 32.66 -16.67 12.64
CA GLY A 458 32.36 -15.94 13.88
C GLY A 458 32.69 -14.45 13.86
N VAL A 459 33.34 -13.92 12.81
CA VAL A 459 33.62 -12.48 12.66
C VAL A 459 32.53 -11.82 11.82
N THR A 460 31.88 -10.80 12.36
CA THR A 460 30.87 -10.00 11.62
C THR A 460 31.55 -9.08 10.61
N THR A 461 31.47 -9.43 9.33
CA THR A 461 32.05 -8.69 8.20
C THR A 461 31.03 -7.73 7.57
N PHE A 462 29.73 -8.03 7.68
CA PHE A 462 28.63 -7.10 7.36
C PHE A 462 27.62 -7.06 8.50
N ARG A 463 27.13 -5.86 8.81
CA ARG A 463 26.02 -5.64 9.74
C ARG A 463 25.08 -4.60 9.18
N SER A 464 23.79 -4.92 9.13
CA SER A 464 22.74 -4.02 8.67
C SER A 464 22.99 -3.38 7.28
N GLY A 465 23.57 -4.13 6.35
CA GLY A 465 23.89 -3.70 4.98
C GLY A 465 25.21 -2.95 4.85
N VAL A 466 25.95 -2.76 5.94
CA VAL A 466 27.22 -2.03 5.97
C VAL A 466 28.38 -2.99 6.19
N ASN A 467 29.41 -2.89 5.36
CA ASN A 467 30.66 -3.60 5.56
C ASN A 467 31.38 -3.04 6.79
N THR A 468 31.71 -3.90 7.75
CA THR A 468 32.35 -3.48 9.02
C THR A 468 33.84 -3.17 8.86
N GLY A 469 34.44 -3.52 7.72
CA GLY A 469 35.88 -3.47 7.47
C GLY A 469 36.67 -4.57 8.19
N LEU A 470 35.99 -5.46 8.93
CA LEU A 470 36.61 -6.58 9.62
C LEU A 470 36.72 -7.77 8.66
N SER A 471 37.86 -8.46 8.69
CA SER A 471 38.08 -9.73 8.02
C SER A 471 38.62 -10.74 9.02
N PRO A 472 38.11 -11.98 9.04
CA PRO A 472 38.69 -13.03 9.89
C PRO A 472 40.11 -13.34 9.43
N LEU A 473 40.95 -13.73 10.39
CA LEU A 473 42.25 -14.32 10.08
C LEU A 473 42.05 -15.75 9.55
N PRO A 474 42.92 -16.23 8.63
CA PRO A 474 42.89 -17.62 8.20
C PRO A 474 42.91 -18.57 9.40
N GLN A 475 41.95 -19.49 9.45
CA GLN A 475 41.85 -20.49 10.51
C GLN A 475 42.51 -21.79 10.06
N THR A 476 43.11 -22.51 11.01
CA THR A 476 43.58 -23.88 10.81
C THR A 476 42.68 -24.83 11.58
N ARG A 477 42.08 -25.79 10.89
CA ARG A 477 41.23 -26.84 11.49
C ARG A 477 41.77 -28.22 11.18
N VAL A 478 41.49 -29.16 12.07
CA VAL A 478 41.87 -30.57 11.92
C VAL A 478 40.73 -31.34 11.25
N PHE A 479 41.05 -32.09 10.20
CA PHE A 479 40.11 -32.92 9.45
C PHE A 479 40.60 -34.37 9.41
N GLY A 480 39.65 -35.30 9.26
CA GLY A 480 39.92 -36.74 9.23
C GLY A 480 40.05 -37.35 10.62
N THR A 481 40.37 -38.64 10.65
CA THR A 481 40.57 -39.45 11.86
C THR A 481 41.76 -40.39 11.67
N GLY A 482 42.34 -40.86 12.77
CA GLY A 482 43.43 -41.85 12.74
C GLY A 482 44.65 -41.36 11.94
N ALA A 483 45.17 -42.23 11.06
CA ALA A 483 46.34 -41.96 10.23
C ALA A 483 46.12 -40.85 9.18
N CYS A 484 44.86 -40.52 8.87
CA CYS A 484 44.50 -39.46 7.91
C CYS A 484 44.03 -38.16 8.57
N THR A 485 44.57 -37.88 9.75
CA THR A 485 44.35 -36.60 10.44
C THR A 485 45.27 -35.53 9.83
N ALA A 486 44.69 -34.47 9.26
CA ALA A 486 45.44 -33.37 8.65
C ALA A 486 44.98 -32.00 9.17
N GLN A 487 45.94 -31.10 9.37
CA GLN A 487 45.67 -29.69 9.62
C GLN A 487 45.55 -28.94 8.30
N VAL A 488 44.42 -28.32 8.06
CA VAL A 488 44.16 -27.55 6.85
C VAL A 488 43.92 -26.10 7.23
N ALA A 489 44.71 -25.19 6.64
CA ALA A 489 44.56 -23.75 6.80
C ALA A 489 43.77 -23.15 5.63
N ARG A 490 42.73 -22.38 5.93
CA ARG A 490 41.91 -21.68 4.93
C ARG A 490 41.53 -20.29 5.42
N ASP A 491 41.26 -19.42 4.46
CA ASP A 491 40.76 -18.06 4.67
C ASP A 491 39.39 -18.05 5.36
N PHE A 492 38.53 -19.04 5.06
CA PHE A 492 37.32 -19.32 5.82
C PHE A 492 36.85 -20.79 5.68
N PHE A 493 36.06 -21.24 6.65
CA PHE A 493 35.33 -22.51 6.61
C PHE A 493 33.82 -22.35 6.54
N LEU A 494 33.27 -21.33 7.21
CA LEU A 494 31.83 -21.03 7.20
C LEU A 494 31.58 -19.53 6.96
N ARG A 495 30.70 -19.23 6.01
CA ARG A 495 30.05 -17.92 5.89
C ARG A 495 28.56 -18.10 6.12
N GLU A 496 28.02 -17.34 7.06
CA GLU A 496 26.59 -17.22 7.30
C GLU A 496 26.16 -15.86 6.75
N ARG A 497 25.19 -15.86 5.83
CA ARG A 497 24.68 -14.63 5.22
C ARG A 497 23.18 -14.53 5.41
N THR A 498 22.72 -13.31 5.61
CA THR A 498 21.31 -12.95 5.57
C THR A 498 21.10 -11.88 4.52
N TYR A 499 20.17 -12.11 3.62
CA TYR A 499 19.75 -11.18 2.59
C TYR A 499 18.35 -10.63 2.90
N ARG A 500 18.14 -9.35 2.59
CA ARG A 500 16.81 -8.74 2.49
C ARG A 500 16.40 -8.78 1.03
N CYS A 501 15.34 -9.52 0.73
CA CYS A 501 14.82 -9.68 -0.62
C CYS A 501 13.45 -9.02 -0.73
N THR A 502 13.29 -8.14 -1.71
CA THR A 502 11.98 -7.60 -2.09
C THR A 502 11.23 -8.68 -2.86
N ILE A 503 10.05 -9.05 -2.38
CA ILE A 503 9.12 -9.93 -3.08
C ILE A 503 7.88 -9.16 -3.47
N ASP A 504 7.43 -9.39 -4.70
CA ASP A 504 6.12 -8.96 -5.18
C ASP A 504 5.07 -9.92 -4.60
N LEU A 505 4.19 -9.43 -3.73
CA LEU A 505 3.12 -10.24 -3.15
C LEU A 505 1.93 -10.40 -4.12
N GLY A 506 2.00 -9.83 -5.32
CA GLY A 506 0.85 -9.70 -6.20
C GLY A 506 -0.24 -8.85 -5.53
N ALA A 507 -1.51 -9.24 -5.68
CA ALA A 507 -2.59 -8.72 -4.84
C ALA A 507 -2.34 -9.21 -3.40
N ALA A 508 -1.55 -8.47 -2.64
CA ALA A 508 -1.37 -8.68 -1.21
C ALA A 508 -2.76 -8.92 -0.60
N ALA A 509 -2.89 -10.01 0.17
CA ALA A 509 -4.12 -10.26 0.91
C ALA A 509 -4.47 -8.97 1.67
N GLU A 510 -5.66 -8.45 1.43
CA GLU A 510 -6.14 -7.26 2.12
C GLU A 510 -5.85 -7.44 3.62
N PRO A 511 -5.39 -6.39 4.32
CA PRO A 511 -5.13 -6.50 5.75
C PRO A 511 -6.35 -7.13 6.43
N ASP A 512 -6.11 -8.13 7.29
CA ASP A 512 -7.21 -8.82 7.96
C ASP A 512 -7.94 -7.86 8.92
N LEU A 513 -9.01 -7.25 8.41
CA LEU A 513 -9.84 -6.31 9.15
C LEU A 513 -10.81 -7.02 10.10
N SER A 514 -10.81 -8.36 10.14
CA SER A 514 -11.83 -9.11 10.89
C SER A 514 -11.66 -9.01 12.42
N ARG A 515 -10.47 -8.67 12.93
CA ARG A 515 -10.30 -8.27 14.35
C ARG A 515 -10.91 -6.89 14.63
N GLY A 516 -10.70 -5.92 13.74
CA GLY A 516 -11.30 -4.59 13.86
C GLY A 516 -12.84 -4.67 13.82
N ALA A 517 -13.38 -5.44 12.88
CA ALA A 517 -14.80 -5.75 12.80
C ALA A 517 -15.32 -6.42 14.08
N TYR A 518 -14.59 -7.41 14.62
CA TYR A 518 -14.97 -8.07 15.87
C TYR A 518 -15.04 -7.09 17.06
N ILE A 519 -14.02 -6.22 17.21
CA ILE A 519 -13.99 -5.22 18.28
C ILE A 519 -15.20 -4.28 18.16
N ILE A 520 -15.51 -3.82 16.95
CA ILE A 520 -16.64 -2.91 16.72
C ILE A 520 -17.98 -3.62 17.03
N ASP A 521 -18.17 -4.85 16.56
CA ASP A 521 -19.44 -5.58 16.71
C ASP A 521 -19.70 -6.09 18.13
N HIS A 522 -18.65 -6.35 18.92
CA HIS A 522 -18.77 -7.04 20.21
C HIS A 522 -18.42 -6.16 21.41
N SER A 523 -17.93 -4.94 21.18
CA SER A 523 -17.72 -3.95 22.25
C SER A 523 -18.98 -3.14 22.52
N ALA A 524 -19.15 -2.72 23.77
CA ALA A 524 -20.19 -1.79 24.21
C ALA A 524 -19.53 -0.56 24.84
N GLU A 525 -20.34 0.43 25.22
CA GLU A 525 -19.89 1.70 25.82
C GLU A 525 -19.05 1.53 27.10
N THR A 526 -19.16 0.38 27.76
CA THR A 526 -18.47 0.06 29.02
C THR A 526 -17.62 -1.21 28.95
N LEU A 527 -17.53 -1.84 27.78
CA LEU A 527 -16.90 -3.15 27.61
C LEU A 527 -16.17 -3.21 26.26
N LEU A 528 -14.86 -3.39 26.29
CA LEU A 528 -14.06 -3.68 25.11
C LEU A 528 -13.98 -5.20 24.94
N ALA A 529 -14.54 -5.74 23.86
CA ALA A 529 -14.32 -7.12 23.44
C ALA A 529 -13.26 -7.15 22.33
N ASP A 530 -12.29 -8.05 22.44
CA ASP A 530 -11.18 -8.14 21.51
C ASP A 530 -10.90 -9.60 21.17
N ARG A 531 -10.48 -9.84 19.92
CA ARG A 531 -10.12 -11.15 19.40
C ARG A 531 -8.65 -11.14 19.02
N ILE A 532 -7.84 -11.87 19.76
CA ILE A 532 -6.38 -11.89 19.62
C ILE A 532 -5.97 -13.22 18.98
N ALA A 533 -5.17 -13.15 17.91
CA ALA A 533 -4.59 -14.34 17.30
C ALA A 533 -3.47 -14.90 18.18
N ASN A 534 -3.54 -16.19 18.47
CA ASN A 534 -2.53 -16.94 19.19
C ASN A 534 -1.44 -17.43 18.21
N ALA A 535 -0.28 -17.80 18.74
CA ALA A 535 0.87 -18.26 17.93
C ALA A 535 0.59 -19.56 17.13
N ASP A 536 -0.43 -20.33 17.52
CA ASP A 536 -0.88 -21.55 16.85
C ASP A 536 -1.95 -21.30 15.77
N GLY A 537 -2.31 -20.03 15.52
CA GLY A 537 -3.34 -19.62 14.56
C GLY A 537 -4.77 -19.69 15.09
N SER A 538 -4.97 -20.11 16.34
CA SER A 538 -6.28 -20.01 17.02
C SER A 538 -6.55 -18.58 17.50
N TYR A 539 -7.80 -18.27 17.87
CA TYR A 539 -8.17 -16.96 18.41
C TYR A 539 -8.57 -17.08 19.88
N SER A 540 -8.07 -16.16 20.71
CA SER A 540 -8.55 -15.92 22.06
C SER A 540 -9.49 -14.71 22.09
N LEU A 541 -10.61 -14.85 22.80
CA LEU A 541 -11.57 -13.77 23.01
C LEU A 541 -11.33 -13.19 24.40
N THR A 542 -11.16 -11.88 24.47
CA THR A 542 -10.96 -11.16 25.74
C THR A 542 -12.00 -10.07 25.89
N THR A 543 -12.40 -9.82 27.13
CA THR A 543 -13.27 -8.71 27.49
C THR A 543 -12.62 -7.89 28.59
N ARG A 544 -12.72 -6.56 28.49
CA ARG A 544 -12.24 -5.63 29.52
C ARG A 544 -13.29 -4.56 29.76
N SER A 545 -13.65 -4.38 31.02
CA SER A 545 -14.48 -3.23 31.39
C SER A 545 -13.64 -1.95 31.34
N PHE A 546 -14.26 -0.88 30.88
CA PHE A 546 -13.74 0.48 30.99
C PHE A 546 -14.88 1.41 31.35
N SER A 547 -14.60 2.46 32.10
CA SER A 547 -15.56 3.54 32.34
C SER A 547 -15.08 4.78 31.62
N MET A 548 -15.89 5.31 30.71
CA MET A 548 -15.72 6.69 30.30
C MET A 548 -16.04 7.60 31.50
N PRO A 549 -15.35 8.74 31.65
CA PRO A 549 -15.81 9.78 32.56
C PRO A 549 -17.27 10.10 32.27
N ASP A 550 -18.06 10.35 33.30
CA ASP A 550 -19.47 10.76 33.17
C ASP A 550 -19.53 12.03 32.32
N ARG A 551 -19.87 11.87 31.05
CA ARG A 551 -20.15 12.97 30.14
C ARG A 551 -21.60 13.29 30.38
N GLY A 552 -21.89 14.25 31.26
CA GLY A 552 -23.26 14.63 31.60
C GLY A 552 -24.16 14.70 30.35
N SER A 553 -25.43 14.31 30.48
CA SER A 553 -26.33 14.23 29.34
C SER A 553 -26.51 15.59 28.68
N VAL A 554 -26.15 15.69 27.41
CA VAL A 554 -26.57 16.79 26.53
C VAL A 554 -28.00 16.51 26.07
N SER A 555 -28.83 17.54 25.92
CA SER A 555 -30.16 17.34 25.34
C SER A 555 -30.03 16.75 23.95
N ALA A 556 -30.88 15.77 23.63
CA ALA A 556 -30.84 15.05 22.36
C ALA A 556 -31.09 15.94 21.13
N CYS A 557 -31.55 17.18 21.34
CA CYS A 557 -31.83 18.16 20.30
C CYS A 557 -31.47 19.58 20.77
N GLU A 558 -31.38 20.51 19.82
CA GLU A 558 -31.48 21.94 20.06
C GLU A 558 -32.97 22.34 20.10
N PRO A 559 -33.45 23.02 21.15
CA PRO A 559 -34.85 23.42 21.23
C PRO A 559 -35.14 24.47 20.16
N ILE A 560 -36.11 24.14 19.31
CA ILE A 560 -36.63 25.04 18.27
C ILE A 560 -38.11 25.27 18.51
N CYS A 561 -38.62 26.37 17.97
CA CYS A 561 -40.05 26.65 17.90
C CYS A 561 -40.47 26.79 16.43
N LYS A 562 -41.74 26.45 16.17
CA LYS A 562 -42.38 26.61 14.87
C LYS A 562 -43.29 27.83 14.94
N THR A 563 -43.07 28.80 14.07
CA THR A 563 -43.95 29.95 13.88
C THR A 563 -44.55 29.91 12.47
N ARG A 564 -45.61 30.67 12.24
CA ARG A 564 -46.20 30.81 10.90
C ARG A 564 -46.55 32.26 10.59
N LYS A 565 -46.57 32.62 9.33
CA LYS A 565 -47.04 33.93 8.86
C LYS A 565 -48.06 33.72 7.74
N ALA A 566 -49.15 34.47 7.79
CA ALA A 566 -50.15 34.44 6.73
C ALA A 566 -49.57 35.12 5.48
N GLU A 567 -49.71 34.47 4.33
CA GLU A 567 -49.27 35.01 3.04
C GLU A 567 -50.37 34.78 1.98
N GLY A 568 -50.64 35.80 1.16
CA GLY A 568 -51.57 35.64 0.03
C GLY A 568 -50.91 34.92 -1.14
N ASN A 569 -51.63 33.99 -1.78
CA ASN A 569 -51.16 33.27 -2.95
C ASN A 569 -51.07 34.20 -4.17
N THR A 570 -49.88 34.73 -4.40
CA THR A 570 -49.54 35.58 -5.54
C THR A 570 -48.93 34.79 -6.70
N ALA A 571 -48.85 33.45 -6.61
CA ALA A 571 -48.19 32.62 -7.62
C ALA A 571 -48.89 32.70 -8.98
N VAL A 572 -48.09 32.68 -10.04
CA VAL A 572 -48.56 32.85 -11.42
C VAL A 572 -48.49 31.52 -12.18
N ALA A 573 -49.57 31.19 -12.88
CA ALA A 573 -49.66 30.10 -13.84
C ALA A 573 -50.05 30.67 -15.23
N PRO A 574 -49.94 29.89 -16.32
CA PRO A 574 -50.31 30.35 -17.67
C PRO A 574 -51.73 30.89 -17.80
N ASP A 575 -52.61 30.49 -16.87
CA ASP A 575 -54.00 30.89 -16.83
C ASP A 575 -54.26 32.10 -15.89
N GLY A 576 -53.23 32.71 -15.29
CA GLY A 576 -53.29 33.94 -14.48
C GLY A 576 -52.74 33.81 -13.06
N VAL A 577 -53.06 34.79 -12.19
CA VAL A 577 -52.71 34.73 -10.75
C VAL A 577 -53.54 33.65 -10.07
N THR A 578 -52.88 32.67 -9.46
CA THR A 578 -53.51 31.47 -8.91
C THR A 578 -54.44 31.78 -7.74
N GLY A 579 -54.07 32.72 -6.86
CA GLY A 579 -54.91 33.12 -5.73
C GLY A 579 -56.28 33.66 -6.14
N SER A 580 -56.40 34.30 -7.32
CA SER A 580 -57.69 34.80 -7.81
C SER A 580 -58.72 33.69 -8.10
N LYS A 581 -58.26 32.44 -8.18
CA LYS A 581 -59.08 31.25 -8.44
C LYS A 581 -59.36 30.43 -7.20
N GLN A 582 -58.82 30.84 -6.05
CA GLN A 582 -59.00 30.15 -4.79
C GLN A 582 -60.11 30.84 -3.98
N THR A 583 -60.95 30.03 -3.32
CA THR A 583 -61.99 30.55 -2.42
C THR A 583 -61.39 31.25 -1.19
N ASP A 584 -60.22 30.78 -0.74
CA ASP A 584 -59.36 31.43 0.23
C ASP A 584 -57.92 31.42 -0.31
N PRO A 585 -57.39 32.57 -0.74
CA PRO A 585 -56.04 32.67 -1.27
C PRO A 585 -54.97 32.73 -0.18
N THR A 586 -55.32 32.65 1.11
CA THR A 586 -54.36 32.80 2.21
C THR A 586 -53.67 31.47 2.51
N GLY A 587 -52.37 31.40 2.22
CA GLY A 587 -51.46 30.34 2.66
C GLY A 587 -50.74 30.69 3.97
N TRP A 588 -49.98 29.73 4.48
CA TRP A 588 -49.14 29.90 5.65
C TRP A 588 -47.71 29.50 5.32
N ASP A 589 -46.78 30.42 5.53
CA ASP A 589 -45.37 30.10 5.61
C ASP A 589 -45.05 29.65 7.02
N TYR A 590 -44.31 28.55 7.15
CA TYR A 590 -43.82 28.06 8.43
C TYR A 590 -42.33 28.35 8.58
N TYR A 591 -41.97 28.90 9.73
CA TYR A 591 -40.59 29.24 10.08
C TYR A 591 -40.18 28.44 11.31
N TYR A 592 -38.92 27.98 11.30
CA TYR A 592 -38.32 27.30 12.43
C TYR A 592 -37.26 28.22 13.03
N ARG A 593 -37.42 28.56 14.30
CA ARG A 593 -36.57 29.51 15.01
C ARG A 593 -35.87 28.79 16.17
N THR A 594 -34.57 29.00 16.32
CA THR A 594 -33.83 28.52 17.49
C THR A 594 -34.32 29.27 18.73
N CYS A 595 -34.59 28.54 19.80
CA CYS A 595 -35.07 29.14 21.04
C CYS A 595 -33.96 29.86 21.80
N GLN A 596 -34.31 31.01 22.38
CA GLN A 596 -33.41 31.78 23.21
C GLN A 596 -33.30 31.20 24.63
N ASP A 597 -32.36 31.74 25.41
CA ASP A 597 -32.21 31.42 26.83
C ASP A 597 -33.56 31.57 27.56
N SER A 598 -33.88 30.62 28.43
CA SER A 598 -35.18 30.50 29.12
C SER A 598 -36.35 29.98 28.25
N ASN A 599 -36.06 29.32 27.13
CA ASN A 599 -37.05 28.60 26.30
C ASN A 599 -38.08 29.52 25.63
N VAL A 600 -37.64 30.72 25.23
CA VAL A 600 -38.46 31.74 24.56
C VAL A 600 -38.29 31.64 23.05
N CYS A 601 -39.40 31.64 22.31
CA CYS A 601 -39.42 31.62 20.85
C CYS A 601 -39.26 33.05 20.28
N PRO A 602 -38.22 33.35 19.48
CA PRO A 602 -38.06 34.65 18.86
C PRO A 602 -38.89 34.74 17.57
N ALA A 603 -40.21 34.88 17.70
CA ALA A 603 -41.11 35.07 16.57
C ALA A 603 -40.79 36.39 15.85
N GLY A 604 -40.74 36.35 14.52
CA GLY A 604 -40.55 37.53 13.67
C GLY A 604 -41.79 38.43 13.62
N ASP A 605 -41.65 39.62 13.03
CA ASP A 605 -42.76 40.56 12.89
C ASP A 605 -43.89 39.98 12.03
N GLY A 606 -45.08 39.91 12.63
CA GLY A 606 -46.28 39.33 12.00
C GLY A 606 -46.33 37.80 12.02
N GLU A 607 -45.40 37.13 12.69
CA GLU A 607 -45.45 35.68 12.90
C GLU A 607 -46.28 35.30 14.13
N GLU A 608 -47.04 34.22 14.00
CA GLU A 608 -47.78 33.58 15.08
C GLU A 608 -47.05 32.32 15.55
N LEU A 609 -47.03 32.07 16.86
CA LEU A 609 -46.47 30.83 17.40
C LEU A 609 -47.40 29.65 17.08
N VAL A 610 -46.86 28.64 16.40
CA VAL A 610 -47.56 27.37 16.13
C VAL A 610 -47.20 26.35 17.20
N GLN A 611 -45.92 26.20 17.48
CA GLN A 611 -45.40 25.27 18.47
C GLN A 611 -44.25 25.90 19.25
N GLY A 612 -44.36 25.85 20.58
CA GLY A 612 -43.36 26.39 21.50
C GLY A 612 -42.04 25.62 21.48
N CYS A 613 -41.05 26.16 22.20
CA CYS A 613 -39.70 25.64 22.25
C CYS A 613 -39.59 24.20 22.77
N GLY A 614 -39.04 23.32 21.95
CA GLY A 614 -38.78 21.93 22.31
C GLY A 614 -38.02 21.17 21.23
N CYS A 615 -37.85 19.86 21.44
CA CYS A 615 -37.36 18.95 20.40
C CYS A 615 -38.50 18.68 19.42
N LEU A 616 -38.57 19.47 18.36
CA LEU A 616 -39.59 19.29 17.33
C LEU A 616 -39.10 18.27 16.29
N ASP A 617 -39.95 17.32 15.94
CA ASP A 617 -39.72 16.33 14.89
C ASP A 617 -40.85 16.44 13.84
N ASP A 618 -40.61 17.28 12.84
CA ASP A 618 -41.51 17.46 11.70
C ASP A 618 -41.04 16.65 10.47
N PHE A 619 -40.16 15.65 10.66
CA PHE A 619 -39.73 14.77 9.57
C PHE A 619 -40.90 14.07 8.87
N PRO A 620 -41.94 13.58 9.56
CA PRO A 620 -43.13 13.04 8.88
C PRO A 620 -43.82 14.06 7.99
N GLU A 621 -43.91 15.32 8.41
CA GLU A 621 -44.56 16.39 7.64
C GLU A 621 -43.73 16.72 6.39
N ALA A 622 -42.40 16.85 6.54
CA ALA A 622 -41.48 17.02 5.42
C ALA A 622 -41.50 15.84 4.44
N ALA A 623 -41.52 14.60 4.93
CA ALA A 623 -41.61 13.40 4.11
C ALA A 623 -42.92 13.34 3.32
N VAL A 624 -44.04 13.74 3.94
CA VAL A 624 -45.35 13.85 3.28
C VAL A 624 -45.33 14.94 2.22
N MET A 625 -44.76 16.12 2.50
CA MET A 625 -44.61 17.19 1.50
C MET A 625 -43.78 16.73 0.30
N MET A 626 -42.61 16.12 0.54
CA MET A 626 -41.73 15.60 -0.52
C MET A 626 -42.39 14.49 -1.34
N GLN A 627 -43.14 13.59 -0.69
CA GLN A 627 -43.89 12.54 -1.38
C GLN A 627 -45.07 13.13 -2.18
N THR A 628 -45.70 14.19 -1.69
CA THR A 628 -46.75 14.92 -2.42
C THR A 628 -46.18 15.62 -3.65
N VAL A 629 -45.02 16.26 -3.54
CA VAL A 629 -44.29 16.84 -4.69
C VAL A 629 -43.88 15.75 -5.69
N ARG A 630 -43.40 14.60 -5.22
CA ARG A 630 -43.05 13.45 -6.08
C ARG A 630 -44.27 12.89 -6.82
N LEU A 631 -45.40 12.72 -6.13
CA LEU A 631 -46.64 12.23 -6.73
C LEU A 631 -47.24 13.26 -7.70
N GLY A 632 -47.24 14.55 -7.34
CA GLY A 632 -47.64 15.64 -8.23
C GLY A 632 -46.72 15.76 -9.45
N GLY A 633 -45.41 15.58 -9.28
CA GLY A 633 -44.45 15.53 -10.38
C GLY A 633 -44.66 14.33 -11.31
N ALA A 634 -45.07 13.18 -10.78
CA ALA A 634 -45.43 12.01 -11.58
C ALA A 634 -46.74 12.23 -12.37
N ASP A 635 -47.71 12.95 -11.81
CA ASP A 635 -48.95 13.36 -12.50
C ASP A 635 -48.73 14.49 -13.53
N MET A 636 -47.70 15.33 -13.34
CA MET A 636 -47.29 16.38 -14.28
C MET A 636 -46.52 15.85 -15.50
N VAL A 637 -46.15 14.56 -15.52
CA VAL A 637 -45.74 13.87 -16.75
C VAL A 637 -47.01 13.55 -17.55
N CYS A 638 -47.59 14.59 -18.17
CA CYS A 638 -48.43 14.40 -19.33
C CYS A 638 -47.54 13.78 -20.42
N THR A 639 -47.74 12.49 -20.68
CA THR A 639 -47.14 11.78 -21.82
C THR A 639 -47.41 12.57 -23.10
N SER A 640 -46.39 13.31 -23.57
CA SER A 640 -46.35 13.83 -24.92
C SER A 640 -46.10 12.67 -25.88
N THR A 641 -47.09 11.80 -26.00
CA THR A 641 -47.22 10.89 -27.14
C THR A 641 -48.57 11.17 -27.78
N VAL A 642 -48.58 12.14 -28.70
CA VAL A 642 -49.60 12.19 -29.74
C VAL A 642 -48.92 12.42 -31.09
N ARG A 643 -48.93 11.33 -31.86
CA ARG A 643 -48.70 11.12 -33.30
C ARG A 643 -47.29 11.22 -33.87
#